data_AF-A0A5B3GA52-F1
#
_entry.id   AF-A0A5B3GA52-F1
#
_cell.length_a   1.000
_cell.length_b   1.000
_cell.length_c   1.000
_cell.angle_alpha   90.00
_cell.angle_beta   90.00
_cell.angle_gamma   90.00
#
_symmetry.space_group_name_H-M   'P 1'
#
loop_
_entity.id
_entity.type
_entity.pdbx_description
1 polymer ?
#
loop_
_entity_poly.entity_id
_entity_poly.type
_entity_poly.pdbx_seq_one_letter_code
_entity_poly.pdbx_strand_id
1 'polypeptide(L)'
;MNNIIKFYLLRGLLLFCTGIGLLAVGCSNDNDDSSRELASKTNLTLTEYYNEQGTITVPAWERNNRAGLFVTDQNAPEAVYTAPIQSGSQKSLFLFTLDAPQHATSTVVAFWPSDANLRCENGTLKTVIPTMQTGFVTPILVGKATAQLNAYEGCSMELKNLFCTMYISVKKGHYSVSKVVIKANGGEAIAGEFTVDIDDWSTSASEQTITVTLPTPMDCSQETQLIPVMIAPATLLQGYTVTIYDSKGEDIALIKKTEPVTLEAGGKLDTDLMAGPAFPSQWIFSASTVGQYNSSWSASNMLPSTSGSSGYISVVRGEANVGREFTRTVNSYRPSVSTMVEGDYWLYTLPVRRLEAGTAVEFDATMAGEANSPKYFIVEYLDGGVWKSVEEDLLTAPEDPSIRYSYKCSGVATGTNYQHASIMQTIRFTDPVEGAVQIRCRAVGPYTCTGGTQDISADDSASQLPQFGFSGSYVQNLGTAVPGDTKKVLCLGNSFSYYSNPAWMLKEIAWNEGHYLNVKGHFKGSQNFGQQLGLSFSTDAIDIGGYDYAFIQDQSQNPATYGRDGTASIAANCTALADKIRAKSASCKVILEQTWTFSASSYGGFTDFATFENYNAKGARAMAKAAGTWISPIGEAFRIVREGSSGINLYHTDNKHQSVYGAYLKACVNYLVLYGEAFGSSPADCGIEASKAAYLRSVAEQVVLGHENEYLIQR
;
A
#
# COMPACT_ATOMS: atom_id res chain seq x y z
N MET A 1 27.94 65.76 7.46
CA MET A 1 29.30 66.13 7.02
C MET A 1 29.35 65.77 5.54
N ASN A 2 29.30 66.74 4.62
CA ASN A 2 30.45 67.51 4.12
C ASN A 2 31.43 66.61 3.34
N ASN A 3 31.86 66.91 2.11
CA ASN A 3 31.59 68.07 1.25
C ASN A 3 32.00 67.80 -0.23
N ILE A 4 31.33 68.47 -1.18
CA ILE A 4 31.85 69.28 -2.32
C ILE A 4 33.07 68.67 -3.09
N ILE A 5 33.04 68.49 -4.42
CA ILE A 5 33.39 69.46 -5.50
C ILE A 5 33.07 68.78 -6.87
N LYS A 6 32.81 69.40 -8.04
CA LYS A 6 32.24 70.67 -8.57
C LYS A 6 32.76 70.83 -10.02
N PHE A 7 31.94 71.39 -10.92
CA PHE A 7 32.29 71.97 -12.25
C PHE A 7 32.77 71.02 -13.37
N TYR A 8 32.72 71.36 -14.67
CA TYR A 8 32.20 72.57 -15.37
C TYR A 8 31.51 72.24 -16.74
N LEU A 9 30.90 73.25 -17.38
CA LEU A 9 30.37 73.25 -18.76
C LEU A 9 31.47 73.63 -19.78
N LEU A 10 31.30 73.31 -21.08
CA LEU A 10 31.41 74.32 -22.17
C LEU A 10 30.91 73.85 -23.55
N ARG A 11 30.41 74.83 -24.35
CA ARG A 11 30.09 74.83 -25.80
C ARG A 11 28.85 74.03 -26.26
N GLY A 12 27.94 74.59 -27.07
CA GLY A 12 27.81 75.98 -27.54
C GLY A 12 26.66 76.13 -28.56
N LEU A 13 25.81 77.15 -28.39
CA LEU A 13 24.72 77.49 -29.32
C LEU A 13 25.28 78.13 -30.62
N LEU A 14 24.64 77.87 -31.76
CA LEU A 14 24.74 78.72 -32.96
C LEU A 14 23.41 78.79 -33.72
N LEU A 15 23.15 79.96 -34.30
CA LEU A 15 21.85 80.53 -34.63
C LEU A 15 21.13 79.97 -35.86
N PHE A 16 19.81 80.16 -35.85
CA PHE A 16 18.94 80.51 -36.98
C PHE A 16 19.62 81.31 -38.11
N CYS A 17 19.40 80.93 -39.38
CA CYS A 17 18.65 81.72 -40.41
C CYS A 17 18.86 81.23 -41.86
N THR A 18 17.89 81.56 -42.73
CA THR A 18 17.82 81.31 -44.20
C THR A 18 17.56 79.85 -44.62
N GLY A 19 16.74 79.54 -45.63
CA GLY A 19 15.90 80.39 -46.50
C GLY A 19 14.89 79.53 -47.31
N ILE A 20 13.79 80.13 -47.78
CA ILE A 20 12.64 79.46 -48.41
C ILE A 20 12.93 79.11 -49.89
N GLY A 21 12.53 77.91 -50.35
CA GLY A 21 12.51 77.54 -51.76
C GLY A 21 11.73 76.23 -52.01
N LEU A 22 10.68 76.29 -52.83
CA LEU A 22 9.77 75.16 -53.11
C LEU A 22 10.44 74.04 -53.94
N LEU A 23 9.99 72.80 -53.73
CA LEU A 23 9.32 72.03 -54.79
C LEU A 23 8.46 70.92 -54.17
N ALA A 24 7.26 70.73 -54.68
CA ALA A 24 6.35 69.68 -54.21
C ALA A 24 6.76 68.33 -54.79
N VAL A 25 6.90 67.33 -53.92
CA VAL A 25 6.83 65.90 -54.28
C VAL A 25 5.73 65.32 -53.40
N GLY A 26 4.76 64.64 -54.03
CA GLY A 26 3.50 64.29 -53.39
C GLY A 26 3.66 63.31 -52.22
N CYS A 27 2.69 63.34 -51.31
CA CYS A 27 2.42 62.21 -50.44
C CYS A 27 2.01 61.02 -51.32
N SER A 28 2.96 60.12 -51.60
CA SER A 28 2.57 58.76 -51.92
C SER A 28 2.15 58.12 -50.60
N ASN A 29 0.85 57.97 -50.40
CA ASN A 29 0.38 56.93 -49.48
C ASN A 29 0.69 55.60 -50.18
N ASP A 30 1.89 55.08 -49.96
CA ASP A 30 2.22 53.70 -50.28
C ASP A 30 1.44 52.79 -49.32
N ASN A 31 0.13 52.65 -49.59
CA ASN A 31 -0.73 51.61 -49.03
C ASN A 31 -0.35 50.27 -49.66
N ASP A 32 0.90 49.87 -49.45
CA ASP A 32 1.44 48.58 -49.84
C ASP A 32 1.68 47.80 -48.55
N ASP A 33 0.91 46.72 -48.34
CA ASP A 33 0.99 45.85 -47.16
C ASP A 33 2.25 44.95 -47.18
N SER A 34 3.34 45.42 -47.79
CA SER A 34 4.62 44.74 -47.82
C SER A 34 5.20 44.62 -46.39
N SER A 35 5.67 43.42 -46.06
CA SER A 35 6.29 43.12 -44.77
C SER A 35 7.57 43.93 -44.58
N ARG A 36 7.74 44.51 -43.38
CA ARG A 36 8.91 45.32 -42.99
C ARG A 36 9.27 45.05 -41.53
N GLU A 37 10.48 45.39 -41.14
CA GLU A 37 10.95 45.31 -39.75
C GLU A 37 10.19 46.34 -38.89
N LEU A 38 9.50 45.85 -37.85
CA LEU A 38 8.63 46.62 -36.97
C LEU A 38 8.93 46.31 -35.50
N ALA A 39 8.83 47.34 -34.66
CA ALA A 39 8.94 47.20 -33.20
C ALA A 39 7.56 46.91 -32.59
N SER A 40 7.32 45.68 -32.15
CA SER A 40 6.05 45.26 -31.54
C SER A 40 6.10 45.30 -30.02
N LYS A 41 5.14 46.02 -29.44
CA LYS A 41 4.89 46.10 -28.00
C LYS A 41 3.97 44.94 -27.59
N THR A 42 4.50 43.97 -26.84
CA THR A 42 3.78 42.73 -26.50
C THR A 42 3.68 42.55 -24.99
N ASN A 43 2.47 42.42 -24.45
CA ASN A 43 2.24 42.02 -23.06
C ASN A 43 2.08 40.50 -22.99
N LEU A 44 2.95 39.82 -22.24
CA LEU A 44 2.86 38.38 -22.03
C LEU A 44 2.59 38.08 -20.56
N THR A 45 1.53 37.31 -20.31
CA THR A 45 1.20 36.76 -18.99
C THR A 45 1.44 35.26 -18.99
N LEU A 46 2.34 34.75 -18.14
CA LEU A 46 2.50 33.31 -17.92
C LEU A 46 1.36 32.83 -17.01
N THR A 47 0.55 31.87 -17.47
CA THR A 47 -0.48 31.27 -16.60
C THR A 47 0.13 30.26 -15.65
N GLU A 48 -0.67 29.83 -14.68
CA GLU A 48 -0.33 28.71 -13.81
C GLU A 48 -0.24 27.37 -14.56
N TYR A 49 0.49 26.41 -13.98
CA TYR A 49 0.60 25.03 -14.45
C TYR A 49 0.87 24.09 -13.27
N TYR A 50 0.65 22.78 -13.44
CA TYR A 50 0.88 21.79 -12.39
C TYR A 50 2.33 21.27 -12.38
N ASN A 51 2.96 21.26 -11.20
CA ASN A 51 4.34 20.84 -10.98
C ASN A 51 4.48 19.36 -10.56
N GLU A 52 5.70 18.89 -10.38
CA GLU A 52 6.00 17.49 -10.05
C GLU A 52 5.30 16.98 -8.79
N GLN A 53 5.00 17.86 -7.83
CA GLN A 53 4.31 17.53 -6.58
C GLN A 53 2.78 17.50 -6.70
N GLY A 54 2.22 17.68 -7.91
CA GLY A 54 0.77 17.72 -8.14
C GLY A 54 0.12 19.03 -7.70
N THR A 55 0.92 20.07 -7.45
CA THR A 55 0.47 21.40 -6.97
C THR A 55 0.60 22.46 -8.06
N ILE A 56 -0.10 23.57 -7.88
CA ILE A 56 -0.10 24.69 -8.83
C ILE A 56 1.17 25.52 -8.65
N THR A 57 1.97 25.66 -9.71
CA THR A 57 3.04 26.66 -9.82
C THR A 57 2.52 27.91 -10.50
N VAL A 58 2.85 29.06 -9.92
CA VAL A 58 2.58 30.40 -10.46
C VAL A 58 3.90 30.98 -11.01
N PRO A 59 4.23 30.80 -12.30
CA PRO A 59 5.51 31.23 -12.86
C PRO A 59 5.61 32.75 -13.00
N ALA A 60 6.80 33.29 -12.76
CA ALA A 60 7.10 34.71 -12.95
C ALA A 60 8.23 34.90 -13.96
N TRP A 61 8.16 35.98 -14.74
CA TRP A 61 9.23 36.39 -15.64
C TRP A 61 10.47 36.81 -14.84
N GLU A 62 11.55 36.06 -14.89
CA GLU A 62 12.83 36.44 -14.30
C GLU A 62 13.67 37.31 -15.24
N ARG A 63 14.64 38.05 -14.69
CA ARG A 63 15.54 38.94 -15.45
C ARG A 63 16.27 38.24 -16.61
N ASN A 64 16.57 36.95 -16.45
CA ASN A 64 17.33 36.17 -17.43
C ASN A 64 16.43 35.35 -18.38
N ASN A 65 15.10 35.35 -18.17
CA ASN A 65 14.20 34.67 -19.08
C ASN A 65 14.14 35.40 -20.43
N ARG A 66 13.74 34.67 -21.46
CA ARG A 66 13.32 35.23 -22.74
C ARG A 66 11.99 34.61 -23.14
N ALA A 67 11.21 35.38 -23.89
CA ALA A 67 10.05 34.87 -24.61
C ALA A 67 10.45 34.67 -26.07
N GLY A 68 9.96 33.60 -26.71
CA GLY A 68 9.98 33.46 -28.17
C GLY A 68 8.67 33.98 -28.77
N LEU A 69 8.72 34.45 -30.01
CA LEU A 69 7.55 34.94 -30.76
C LEU A 69 7.67 34.56 -32.25
N PHE A 70 6.62 33.97 -32.81
CA PHE A 70 6.44 33.73 -34.25
C PHE A 70 5.46 34.74 -34.85
N VAL A 71 5.69 35.14 -36.10
CA VAL A 71 4.69 35.82 -36.95
C VAL A 71 4.13 34.79 -37.92
N THR A 72 2.87 34.37 -37.73
CA THR A 72 2.35 33.15 -38.36
C THR A 72 1.87 33.35 -39.80
N ASP A 73 1.90 34.59 -40.30
CA ASP A 73 1.55 34.95 -41.68
C ASP A 73 2.56 34.39 -42.72
N GLN A 74 3.67 33.78 -42.26
CA GLN A 74 4.70 33.15 -43.08
C GLN A 74 4.58 31.62 -43.03
N ASN A 75 5.02 30.94 -44.10
CA ASN A 75 4.95 29.46 -44.18
C ASN A 75 5.85 28.74 -43.15
N ALA A 76 6.96 29.34 -42.73
CA ALA A 76 7.89 28.74 -41.76
C ALA A 76 8.68 29.84 -41.00
N PRO A 77 8.03 30.61 -40.12
CA PRO A 77 8.67 31.74 -39.45
C PRO A 77 9.71 31.27 -38.42
N GLU A 78 10.85 31.95 -38.38
CA GLU A 78 11.79 31.81 -37.27
C GLU A 78 11.28 32.56 -36.03
N ALA A 79 11.57 32.02 -34.83
CA ALA A 79 11.21 32.68 -33.58
C ALA A 79 12.17 33.84 -33.28
N VAL A 80 11.62 35.03 -33.01
CA VAL A 80 12.39 36.14 -32.43
C VAL A 80 12.33 36.09 -30.91
N TYR A 81 13.44 36.44 -30.24
CA TYR A 81 13.58 36.31 -28.79
C TYR A 81 13.92 37.63 -28.11
N THR A 82 13.20 37.98 -27.05
CA THR A 82 13.49 39.19 -26.26
C THR A 82 13.25 38.95 -24.76
N ALA A 83 13.85 39.79 -23.93
CA ALA A 83 13.81 39.71 -22.47
C ALA A 83 12.64 40.56 -21.90
N PRO A 84 12.10 40.21 -20.72
CA PRO A 84 11.06 41.00 -20.06
C PRO A 84 11.60 42.38 -19.63
N ILE A 85 10.84 43.45 -19.89
CA ILE A 85 11.17 44.82 -19.42
C ILE A 85 11.05 44.92 -17.89
N GLN A 86 10.13 44.16 -17.29
CA GLN A 86 9.95 44.05 -15.84
C GLN A 86 10.00 42.59 -15.40
N SER A 87 10.89 42.25 -14.47
CA SER A 87 11.01 40.91 -13.87
C SER A 87 10.34 40.82 -12.50
N GLY A 88 9.95 39.61 -12.09
CA GLY A 88 9.35 39.31 -10.78
C GLY A 88 7.82 39.30 -10.77
N SER A 89 7.18 39.14 -11.93
CA SER A 89 5.72 39.11 -12.12
C SER A 89 5.34 38.09 -13.19
N GLN A 90 4.16 37.48 -13.09
CA GLN A 90 3.58 36.64 -14.15
C GLN A 90 3.42 37.40 -15.47
N LYS A 91 3.15 38.71 -15.38
CA LYS A 91 2.93 39.60 -16.52
C LYS A 91 4.13 40.54 -16.70
N SER A 92 4.63 40.61 -17.92
CA SER A 92 5.64 41.61 -18.31
C SER A 92 5.37 42.19 -19.70
N LEU A 93 6.00 43.33 -19.96
CA LEU A 93 6.05 43.95 -21.28
C LEU A 93 7.32 43.51 -22.00
N PHE A 94 7.19 43.20 -23.28
CA PHE A 94 8.26 42.83 -24.19
C PHE A 94 8.27 43.79 -25.36
N LEU A 95 9.47 44.08 -25.87
CA LEU A 95 9.66 44.79 -27.13
C LEU A 95 10.37 43.85 -28.09
N PHE A 96 9.63 43.37 -29.08
CA PHE A 96 10.13 42.50 -30.14
C PHE A 96 10.43 43.34 -31.38
N THR A 97 11.42 42.92 -32.15
CA THR A 97 11.67 43.39 -33.52
C THR A 97 11.36 42.22 -34.45
N LEU A 98 10.46 42.43 -35.43
CA LEU A 98 9.91 41.37 -36.27
C LEU A 98 9.51 41.90 -37.64
N ASP A 99 9.49 41.04 -38.65
CA ASP A 99 8.96 41.37 -39.98
C ASP A 99 7.46 41.11 -40.06
N ALA A 100 6.67 42.16 -40.32
CA ALA A 100 5.22 42.06 -40.53
C ALA A 100 4.67 43.20 -41.41
N PRO A 101 3.42 43.09 -41.93
CA PRO A 101 2.73 44.20 -42.60
C PRO A 101 2.54 45.41 -41.69
N GLN A 102 2.74 46.62 -42.25
CA GLN A 102 2.66 47.86 -41.49
C GLN A 102 1.22 48.30 -41.14
N HIS A 103 0.25 47.98 -42.01
CA HIS A 103 -1.13 48.49 -41.94
C HIS A 103 -2.21 47.41 -41.79
N ALA A 104 -1.85 46.13 -41.91
CA ALA A 104 -2.74 44.99 -41.66
C ALA A 104 -2.54 44.38 -40.26
N THR A 105 -3.43 43.46 -39.88
CA THR A 105 -3.29 42.63 -38.68
C THR A 105 -2.54 41.35 -38.98
N SER A 106 -1.58 41.00 -38.13
CA SER A 106 -0.88 39.70 -38.17
C SER A 106 -1.32 38.84 -37.00
N THR A 107 -1.32 37.52 -37.19
CA THR A 107 -1.40 36.58 -36.06
C THR A 107 0.01 36.29 -35.57
N VAL A 108 0.23 36.40 -34.26
CA VAL A 108 1.49 36.09 -33.61
C VAL A 108 1.29 35.07 -32.49
N VAL A 109 2.26 34.19 -32.33
CA VAL A 109 2.27 33.17 -31.28
C VAL A 109 3.50 33.34 -30.41
N ALA A 110 3.31 33.61 -29.13
CA ALA A 110 4.38 33.73 -28.16
C ALA A 110 4.52 32.45 -27.33
N PHE A 111 5.74 32.15 -26.87
CA PHE A 111 6.01 30.98 -26.04
C PHE A 111 7.09 31.18 -24.98
N TRP A 112 7.03 30.32 -23.96
CA TRP A 112 8.01 30.17 -22.88
C TRP A 112 8.10 28.70 -22.44
N PRO A 113 9.27 28.18 -22.05
CA PRO A 113 10.57 28.85 -22.02
C PRO A 113 11.20 28.98 -23.42
N SER A 114 12.18 29.86 -23.56
CA SER A 114 12.82 30.17 -24.86
C SER A 114 13.69 29.06 -25.45
N ASP A 115 14.03 28.05 -24.64
CA ASP A 115 14.76 26.84 -25.02
C ASP A 115 13.82 25.65 -25.31
N ALA A 116 12.50 25.83 -25.24
CA ALA A 116 11.54 24.87 -25.74
C ALA A 116 11.78 24.61 -27.24
N ASN A 117 11.87 23.34 -27.63
CA ASN A 117 11.99 22.92 -29.03
C ASN A 117 10.62 23.03 -29.74
N LEU A 118 10.10 24.25 -29.84
CA LEU A 118 8.85 24.60 -30.50
C LEU A 118 9.17 25.25 -31.85
N ARG A 119 8.42 24.87 -32.89
CA ARG A 119 8.54 25.41 -34.25
C ARG A 119 7.15 25.78 -34.76
N CYS A 120 7.07 26.71 -35.70
CA CYS A 120 5.85 27.06 -36.41
C CYS A 120 6.04 26.81 -37.90
N GLU A 121 5.11 26.09 -38.54
CA GLU A 121 5.15 25.78 -39.97
C GLU A 121 3.72 25.64 -40.51
N ASN A 122 3.38 26.41 -41.56
CA ASN A 122 2.08 26.42 -42.24
C ASN A 122 0.88 26.50 -41.27
N GLY A 123 0.91 27.45 -40.33
CA GLY A 123 -0.16 27.61 -39.32
C GLY A 123 -0.19 26.54 -38.23
N THR A 124 0.76 25.61 -38.20
CA THR A 124 0.85 24.53 -37.20
C THR A 124 2.08 24.70 -36.32
N LEU A 125 1.89 24.64 -34.99
CA LEU A 125 3.00 24.49 -34.04
C LEU A 125 3.44 23.04 -33.97
N LYS A 126 4.75 22.79 -33.88
CA LYS A 126 5.36 21.46 -33.83
C LYS A 126 6.38 21.37 -32.71
N THR A 127 6.30 20.31 -31.90
CA THR A 127 7.27 19.96 -30.85
C THR A 127 7.20 18.45 -30.58
N VAL A 128 7.85 17.95 -29.52
CA VAL A 128 7.85 16.53 -29.14
C VAL A 128 7.44 16.38 -27.69
N ILE A 129 6.44 15.54 -27.42
CA ILE A 129 6.13 15.04 -26.07
C ILE A 129 6.89 13.71 -25.92
N PRO A 130 7.92 13.62 -25.04
CA PRO A 130 8.79 12.44 -25.02
C PRO A 130 8.04 11.15 -24.70
N THR A 131 8.26 10.10 -25.50
CA THR A 131 7.81 8.73 -25.18
C THR A 131 8.63 8.08 -24.07
N MET A 132 9.84 8.58 -23.81
CA MET A 132 10.68 8.22 -22.67
C MET A 132 10.77 9.41 -21.73
N GLN A 133 10.28 9.27 -20.50
CA GLN A 133 10.26 10.32 -19.46
C GLN A 133 10.90 9.82 -18.17
N THR A 134 11.22 10.74 -17.25
CA THR A 134 11.94 10.44 -15.99
C THR A 134 11.17 10.80 -14.72
N GLY A 135 9.90 11.20 -14.83
CA GLY A 135 9.09 11.68 -13.70
C GLY A 135 9.30 13.17 -13.38
N PHE A 136 9.75 13.96 -14.36
CA PHE A 136 9.93 15.41 -14.28
C PHE A 136 9.04 16.10 -15.33
N VAL A 137 8.59 17.33 -15.05
CA VAL A 137 7.67 18.07 -15.93
C VAL A 137 8.30 19.39 -16.37
N THR A 138 8.45 19.56 -17.69
CA THR A 138 8.98 20.79 -18.30
C THR A 138 7.88 21.46 -19.11
N PRO A 139 7.21 22.50 -18.58
CA PRO A 139 6.06 23.13 -19.24
C PRO A 139 6.46 23.88 -20.52
N ILE A 140 5.55 23.94 -21.48
CA ILE A 140 5.66 24.79 -22.68
C ILE A 140 4.40 25.63 -22.74
N LEU A 141 4.51 26.89 -22.29
CA LEU A 141 3.41 27.85 -22.24
C LEU A 141 3.34 28.62 -23.55
N VAL A 142 2.18 28.61 -24.21
CA VAL A 142 1.96 29.24 -25.52
C VAL A 142 0.64 30.01 -25.55
N GLY A 143 0.60 31.10 -26.30
CA GLY A 143 -0.61 31.88 -26.55
C GLY A 143 -0.53 32.60 -27.89
N LYS A 144 -1.70 32.97 -28.44
CA LYS A 144 -1.79 33.72 -29.70
C LYS A 144 -2.49 35.07 -29.49
N ALA A 145 -2.18 36.04 -30.34
CA ALA A 145 -3.02 37.21 -30.57
C ALA A 145 -2.99 37.61 -32.04
N THR A 146 -4.10 38.17 -32.53
CA THR A 146 -4.20 38.78 -33.87
C THR A 146 -4.35 40.28 -33.68
N ALA A 147 -3.38 41.07 -34.16
CA ALA A 147 -3.33 42.51 -33.94
C ALA A 147 -2.47 43.22 -35.01
N GLN A 148 -2.65 44.54 -35.15
CA GLN A 148 -1.70 45.37 -35.90
C GLN A 148 -0.46 45.60 -35.03
N LEU A 149 0.68 45.02 -35.41
CA LEU A 149 1.84 44.92 -34.53
C LEU A 149 2.57 46.27 -34.30
N ASN A 150 2.42 47.22 -35.22
CA ASN A 150 2.95 48.59 -35.13
C ASN A 150 1.93 49.61 -34.57
N ALA A 151 1.03 49.18 -33.69
CA ALA A 151 0.05 50.03 -33.02
C ALA A 151 0.51 50.43 -31.60
N TYR A 152 0.08 51.61 -31.12
CA TYR A 152 0.35 52.08 -29.75
C TYR A 152 -0.18 51.12 -28.66
N GLU A 153 -1.31 50.48 -28.95
CA GLU A 153 -1.95 49.49 -28.08
C GLU A 153 -1.08 48.23 -27.95
N GLY A 154 -0.46 47.80 -29.05
CA GLY A 154 0.34 46.59 -29.15
C GLY A 154 -0.53 45.33 -29.14
N CYS A 155 0.05 44.21 -28.70
CA CYS A 155 -0.69 42.97 -28.46
C CYS A 155 -0.58 42.52 -26.99
N SER A 156 -1.51 41.66 -26.56
CA SER A 156 -1.56 41.09 -25.22
C SER A 156 -2.11 39.68 -25.29
N MET A 157 -1.46 38.73 -24.61
CA MET A 157 -1.91 37.33 -24.57
C MET A 157 -1.49 36.64 -23.27
N GLU A 158 -2.24 35.59 -22.92
CA GLU A 158 -1.91 34.65 -21.85
C GLU A 158 -1.27 33.41 -22.46
N LEU A 159 -0.19 32.92 -21.85
CA LEU A 159 0.55 31.76 -22.31
C LEU A 159 0.18 30.55 -21.45
N LYS A 160 -0.50 29.57 -22.04
CA LYS A 160 -1.04 28.37 -21.38
C LYS A 160 -0.24 27.13 -21.75
N ASN A 161 -0.09 26.20 -20.82
CA ASN A 161 0.69 24.98 -21.06
C ASN A 161 0.07 24.11 -22.16
N LEU A 162 0.87 23.68 -23.15
CA LEU A 162 0.38 22.94 -24.32
C LEU A 162 -0.11 21.52 -24.03
N PHE A 163 0.33 20.90 -22.93
CA PHE A 163 0.06 19.50 -22.62
C PHE A 163 -0.70 19.34 -21.30
N CYS A 164 -1.32 18.18 -21.11
CA CYS A 164 -1.91 17.76 -19.83
C CYS A 164 -0.82 17.13 -18.95
N THR A 165 -0.94 17.26 -17.63
CA THR A 165 -0.07 16.52 -16.68
C THR A 165 -0.87 15.40 -16.01
N MET A 166 -0.47 14.15 -16.27
CA MET A 166 -1.02 12.96 -15.62
C MET A 166 -0.20 12.63 -14.36
N TYR A 167 -0.85 12.35 -13.24
CA TYR A 167 -0.22 11.96 -11.98
C TYR A 167 -0.57 10.52 -11.63
N ILE A 168 0.40 9.62 -11.79
CA ILE A 168 0.27 8.22 -11.38
C ILE A 168 0.35 8.16 -9.85
N SER A 169 -0.76 7.80 -9.21
CA SER A 169 -0.86 7.72 -7.75
C SER A 169 -0.45 6.35 -7.23
N VAL A 170 0.75 6.25 -6.64
CA VAL A 170 1.35 5.01 -6.12
C VAL A 170 1.11 4.91 -4.61
N LYS A 171 0.33 3.92 -4.16
CA LYS A 171 -0.02 3.77 -2.73
C LYS A 171 1.19 3.42 -1.87
N LYS A 172 1.17 3.86 -0.60
CA LYS A 172 2.09 3.37 0.44
C LYS A 172 2.12 1.82 0.47
N GLY A 173 3.31 1.24 0.48
CA GLY A 173 3.53 -0.21 0.65
C GLY A 173 5.01 -0.60 0.61
N HIS A 174 5.34 -1.81 1.03
CA HIS A 174 6.72 -2.31 1.16
C HIS A 174 7.33 -2.75 -0.18
N TYR A 175 7.48 -1.80 -1.11
CA TYR A 175 8.07 -2.01 -2.43
C TYR A 175 8.70 -0.70 -2.94
N SER A 176 9.43 -0.77 -4.05
CA SER A 176 10.00 0.41 -4.71
C SER A 176 9.73 0.37 -6.20
N VAL A 177 9.26 1.48 -6.78
CA VAL A 177 8.95 1.60 -8.22
C VAL A 177 10.20 2.05 -8.99
N SER A 178 10.49 1.43 -10.13
CA SER A 178 11.58 1.87 -11.03
C SER A 178 11.08 2.41 -12.37
N LYS A 179 9.96 1.87 -12.87
CA LYS A 179 9.47 2.11 -14.23
C LYS A 179 7.95 2.08 -14.25
N VAL A 180 7.35 2.90 -15.09
CA VAL A 180 5.91 2.89 -15.39
C VAL A 180 5.70 2.95 -16.89
N VAL A 181 4.69 2.24 -17.41
CA VAL A 181 4.30 2.28 -18.83
C VAL A 181 2.83 2.64 -18.92
N ILE A 182 2.50 3.67 -19.71
CA ILE A 182 1.14 4.19 -19.92
C ILE A 182 0.75 3.96 -21.37
N LYS A 183 -0.47 3.48 -21.60
CA LYS A 183 -0.99 3.21 -22.93
C LYS A 183 -2.44 3.66 -23.06
N ALA A 184 -2.78 4.33 -24.16
CA ALA A 184 -4.15 4.59 -24.56
C ALA A 184 -4.81 3.30 -25.05
N ASN A 185 -6.00 2.96 -24.54
CA ASN A 185 -6.64 1.68 -24.85
C ASN A 185 -7.27 1.64 -26.25
N GLY A 186 -7.76 2.78 -26.75
CA GLY A 186 -8.42 2.89 -28.06
C GLY A 186 -7.46 3.11 -29.23
N GLY A 187 -6.16 3.25 -28.96
CA GLY A 187 -5.14 3.56 -29.97
C GLY A 187 -4.98 5.06 -30.26
N GLU A 188 -5.54 5.92 -29.42
CA GLU A 188 -5.30 7.36 -29.46
C GLU A 188 -3.83 7.67 -29.15
N ALA A 189 -3.24 8.63 -29.88
CA ALA A 189 -1.87 9.05 -29.62
C ALA A 189 -1.80 10.02 -28.44
N ILE A 190 -0.79 9.84 -27.59
CA ILE A 190 -0.61 10.54 -26.32
C ILE A 190 0.81 11.12 -26.14
N ALA A 191 1.72 10.84 -27.07
CA ALA A 191 3.11 11.32 -27.06
C ALA A 191 3.73 11.29 -28.48
N GLY A 192 5.04 11.50 -28.59
CA GLY A 192 5.79 11.51 -29.85
C GLY A 192 5.85 12.91 -30.47
N GLU A 193 5.92 12.96 -31.79
CA GLU A 193 5.75 14.20 -32.55
C GLU A 193 4.38 14.78 -32.22
N PHE A 194 4.34 16.03 -31.78
CA PHE A 194 3.15 16.71 -31.27
C PHE A 194 2.90 17.99 -32.06
N THR A 195 1.67 18.14 -32.56
CA THR A 195 1.27 19.30 -33.37
C THR A 195 0.07 20.01 -32.78
N VAL A 196 0.00 21.33 -32.96
CA VAL A 196 -1.14 22.15 -32.56
C VAL A 196 -1.50 23.09 -33.71
N ASP A 197 -2.72 23.01 -34.22
CA ASP A 197 -3.23 23.98 -35.20
C ASP A 197 -3.45 25.33 -34.50
N ILE A 198 -2.94 26.41 -35.09
CA ILE A 198 -2.98 27.73 -34.44
C ILE A 198 -4.38 28.34 -34.50
N ASP A 199 -5.23 27.98 -35.47
CA ASP A 199 -6.55 28.59 -35.65
C ASP A 199 -7.56 28.08 -34.63
N ASP A 200 -7.71 26.76 -34.48
CA ASP A 200 -8.70 26.13 -33.59
C ASP A 200 -8.11 25.47 -32.32
N TRP A 201 -6.78 25.45 -32.16
CA TRP A 201 -6.06 24.77 -31.08
C TRP A 201 -6.27 23.24 -31.03
N SER A 202 -6.70 22.63 -32.14
CA SER A 202 -6.73 21.18 -32.27
C SER A 202 -5.32 20.59 -32.17
N THR A 203 -5.21 19.43 -31.55
CA THR A 203 -3.94 18.79 -31.23
C THR A 203 -3.83 17.43 -31.88
N SER A 204 -2.61 17.04 -32.27
CA SER A 204 -2.33 15.69 -32.75
C SER A 204 -0.99 15.20 -32.19
N ALA A 205 -0.87 13.89 -32.02
CA ALA A 205 0.31 13.21 -31.52
C ALA A 205 0.57 11.95 -32.38
N SER A 206 1.76 11.33 -32.28
CA SER A 206 2.13 10.19 -33.12
C SER A 206 2.21 8.84 -32.39
N GLU A 207 2.39 8.82 -31.07
CA GLU A 207 2.72 7.62 -30.28
C GLU A 207 1.69 7.33 -29.19
N GLN A 208 1.29 6.06 -29.07
CA GLN A 208 0.21 5.60 -28.17
C GLN A 208 0.70 5.21 -26.76
N THR A 209 2.00 5.32 -26.49
CA THR A 209 2.62 4.77 -25.28
C THR A 209 3.73 5.67 -24.75
N ILE A 210 3.74 5.85 -23.42
CA ILE A 210 4.80 6.56 -22.69
C ILE A 210 5.42 5.57 -21.71
N THR A 211 6.75 5.54 -21.64
CA THR A 211 7.52 4.85 -20.59
C THR A 211 8.21 5.88 -19.72
N VAL A 212 7.94 5.81 -18.41
CA VAL A 212 8.62 6.59 -17.38
C VAL A 212 9.66 5.69 -16.72
N THR A 213 10.93 6.07 -16.73
CA THR A 213 12.00 5.38 -16.01
C THR A 213 12.58 6.32 -14.96
N LEU A 214 12.39 6.02 -13.69
CA LEU A 214 12.83 6.88 -12.60
C LEU A 214 14.37 6.79 -12.44
N PRO A 215 15.10 7.92 -12.30
CA PRO A 215 16.56 7.91 -12.14
C PRO A 215 17.05 7.13 -10.91
N THR A 216 16.23 7.10 -9.86
CA THR A 216 16.41 6.32 -8.63
C THR A 216 15.09 5.60 -8.33
N PRO A 217 15.10 4.31 -7.95
CA PRO A 217 13.88 3.63 -7.51
C PRO A 217 13.20 4.38 -6.36
N MET A 218 11.91 4.67 -6.53
CA MET A 218 11.08 5.41 -5.59
C MET A 218 10.61 4.48 -4.47
N ASP A 219 11.04 4.72 -3.24
CA ASP A 219 10.57 4.00 -2.05
C ASP A 219 9.12 4.39 -1.72
N CYS A 220 8.23 3.40 -1.70
CA CYS A 220 6.81 3.59 -1.37
C CYS A 220 6.50 3.24 0.10
N SER A 221 7.50 2.93 0.94
CA SER A 221 7.28 2.40 2.29
C SER A 221 6.70 3.40 3.30
N GLN A 222 6.78 4.71 3.04
CA GLN A 222 6.43 5.76 4.01
C GLN A 222 5.05 6.37 3.78
N GLU A 223 4.70 6.69 2.54
CA GLU A 223 3.47 7.40 2.17
C GLU A 223 3.12 7.16 0.69
N THR A 224 1.95 7.62 0.26
CA THR A 224 1.54 7.60 -1.15
C THR A 224 2.40 8.57 -1.96
N GLN A 225 2.99 8.09 -3.05
CA GLN A 225 3.85 8.87 -3.94
C GLN A 225 3.12 9.22 -5.25
N LEU A 226 3.56 10.29 -5.92
CA LEU A 226 3.08 10.69 -7.24
C LEU A 226 4.22 10.61 -8.26
N ILE A 227 3.95 10.05 -9.44
CA ILE A 227 4.85 10.10 -10.59
C ILE A 227 4.16 10.95 -11.67
N PRO A 228 4.69 12.15 -11.99
CA PRO A 228 4.09 13.06 -12.95
C PRO A 228 4.56 12.75 -14.38
N VAL A 229 3.68 12.96 -15.36
CA VAL A 229 3.90 12.60 -16.77
C VAL A 229 3.28 13.65 -17.68
N MET A 230 4.05 14.11 -18.67
CA MET A 230 3.57 15.00 -19.72
C MET A 230 2.82 14.18 -20.77
N ILE A 231 1.56 14.50 -21.04
CA ILE A 231 0.70 13.74 -21.98
C ILE A 231 -0.03 14.68 -22.95
N ALA A 232 -0.12 14.28 -24.22
CA ALA A 232 -0.80 15.06 -25.24
C ALA A 232 -2.29 15.26 -24.88
N PRO A 233 -2.87 16.45 -25.12
CA PRO A 233 -4.31 16.63 -25.04
C PRO A 233 -5.02 15.73 -26.05
N ALA A 234 -6.03 15.00 -25.59
CA ALA A 234 -6.77 13.99 -26.38
C ALA A 234 -8.01 13.53 -25.61
N THR A 235 -9.02 13.02 -26.31
CA THR A 235 -10.11 12.26 -25.69
C THR A 235 -9.87 10.77 -25.90
N LEU A 236 -9.54 10.07 -24.81
CA LEU A 236 -9.32 8.62 -24.80
C LEU A 236 -10.66 7.91 -24.67
N LEU A 237 -11.21 7.38 -25.76
CA LEU A 237 -12.57 6.85 -25.82
C LEU A 237 -12.74 5.51 -25.10
N GLN A 238 -11.65 4.74 -24.95
CA GLN A 238 -11.62 3.48 -24.18
C GLN A 238 -10.78 3.61 -22.88
N GLY A 239 -10.51 4.85 -22.47
CA GLY A 239 -9.62 5.17 -21.35
C GLY A 239 -8.17 4.73 -21.58
N TYR A 240 -7.48 4.40 -20.49
CA TYR A 240 -6.04 4.12 -20.48
C TYR A 240 -5.68 2.93 -19.59
N THR A 241 -4.45 2.43 -19.76
CA THR A 241 -3.82 1.42 -18.89
C THR A 241 -2.46 1.95 -18.42
N VAL A 242 -2.14 1.78 -17.14
CA VAL A 242 -0.83 2.07 -16.54
C VAL A 242 -0.29 0.81 -15.88
N THR A 243 0.88 0.33 -16.33
CA THR A 243 1.60 -0.80 -15.71
C THR A 243 2.79 -0.28 -14.92
N ILE A 244 2.89 -0.66 -13.65
CA ILE A 244 3.94 -0.21 -12.72
C ILE A 244 4.89 -1.37 -12.41
N TYR A 245 6.19 -1.11 -12.46
CA TYR A 245 7.24 -2.11 -12.30
C TYR A 245 8.15 -1.79 -11.12
N ASP A 246 8.57 -2.81 -10.39
CA ASP A 246 9.48 -2.66 -9.25
C ASP A 246 10.96 -2.50 -9.65
N SER A 247 11.86 -2.45 -8.66
CA SER A 247 13.31 -2.39 -8.88
C SER A 247 13.95 -3.67 -9.42
N LYS A 248 13.24 -4.80 -9.42
CA LYS A 248 13.66 -6.08 -10.05
C LYS A 248 13.20 -6.18 -11.51
N GLY A 249 12.24 -5.34 -11.90
CA GLY A 249 11.65 -5.32 -13.24
C GLY A 249 10.32 -6.08 -13.33
N GLU A 250 9.76 -6.51 -12.21
CA GLU A 250 8.50 -7.25 -12.13
C GLU A 250 7.28 -6.30 -12.16
N ASP A 251 6.24 -6.67 -12.90
CA ASP A 251 4.95 -5.96 -12.98
C ASP A 251 4.18 -6.06 -11.65
N ILE A 252 4.27 -5.05 -10.79
CA ILE A 252 3.67 -5.07 -9.44
C ILE A 252 2.25 -4.51 -9.36
N ALA A 253 1.80 -3.71 -10.33
CA ALA A 253 0.40 -3.28 -10.41
C ALA A 253 -0.04 -2.84 -11.81
N LEU A 254 -1.36 -2.81 -12.00
CA LEU A 254 -2.05 -2.34 -13.18
C LEU A 254 -3.17 -1.37 -12.77
N ILE A 255 -3.14 -0.13 -13.25
CA ILE A 255 -4.28 0.80 -13.19
C ILE A 255 -4.96 0.75 -14.54
N LYS A 256 -6.27 0.49 -14.59
CA LYS A 256 -7.03 0.42 -15.84
C LYS A 256 -8.29 1.25 -15.74
N LYS A 257 -8.41 2.26 -16.61
CA LYS A 257 -9.63 3.04 -16.82
C LYS A 257 -10.27 2.58 -18.13
N THR A 258 -11.51 2.11 -18.08
CA THR A 258 -12.30 1.70 -19.27
C THR A 258 -13.23 2.80 -19.78
N GLU A 259 -13.63 3.70 -18.89
CA GLU A 259 -14.50 4.83 -19.22
C GLU A 259 -13.75 5.88 -20.04
N PRO A 260 -14.45 6.65 -20.90
CA PRO A 260 -13.84 7.76 -21.64
C PRO A 260 -13.19 8.81 -20.73
N VAL A 261 -12.01 9.31 -21.12
CA VAL A 261 -11.27 10.35 -20.38
C VAL A 261 -10.81 11.45 -21.32
N THR A 262 -11.08 12.71 -20.98
CA THR A 262 -10.56 13.88 -21.70
C THR A 262 -9.30 14.40 -21.01
N LEU A 263 -8.23 14.58 -21.78
CA LEU A 263 -6.98 15.21 -21.39
C LEU A 263 -6.96 16.64 -21.96
N GLU A 264 -7.02 17.65 -21.11
CA GLU A 264 -7.06 19.06 -21.53
C GLU A 264 -5.68 19.73 -21.50
N ALA A 265 -5.39 20.63 -22.44
CA ALA A 265 -4.16 21.41 -22.45
C ALA A 265 -4.04 22.27 -21.17
N GLY A 266 -2.95 22.10 -20.42
CA GLY A 266 -2.75 22.69 -19.10
C GLY A 266 -3.56 22.05 -17.96
N GLY A 267 -4.43 21.09 -18.27
CA GLY A 267 -5.23 20.36 -17.30
C GLY A 267 -4.42 19.31 -16.53
N LYS A 268 -5.04 18.79 -15.47
CA LYS A 268 -4.52 17.72 -14.62
C LYS A 268 -5.39 16.47 -14.73
N LEU A 269 -4.75 15.30 -14.79
CA LEU A 269 -5.42 14.01 -14.55
C LEU A 269 -4.72 13.26 -13.42
N ASP A 270 -5.38 13.10 -12.29
CA ASP A 270 -4.98 12.11 -11.28
C ASP A 270 -5.43 10.72 -11.75
N THR A 271 -4.54 9.72 -11.74
CA THR A 271 -4.99 8.34 -11.94
C THR A 271 -5.82 7.88 -10.75
N ASP A 272 -6.68 6.87 -10.95
CA ASP A 272 -7.24 6.15 -9.81
C ASP A 272 -6.08 5.65 -8.92
N LEU A 273 -6.26 5.70 -7.59
CA LEU A 273 -5.25 5.24 -6.63
C LEU A 273 -4.85 3.81 -6.96
N MET A 274 -3.56 3.58 -7.23
CA MET A 274 -3.01 2.25 -7.51
C MET A 274 -3.48 1.25 -6.45
N ALA A 275 -4.03 0.14 -6.91
CA ALA A 275 -4.11 -1.08 -6.14
C ALA A 275 -2.69 -1.68 -6.02
N GLY A 276 -1.84 -1.05 -5.19
CA GLY A 276 -0.44 -1.44 -5.01
C GLY A 276 -0.33 -2.77 -4.26
N PRO A 277 0.39 -3.73 -4.87
CA PRO A 277 0.09 -5.17 -4.99
C PRO A 277 -1.18 -5.76 -4.32
N ALA A 278 -1.30 -7.09 -4.33
CA ALA A 278 -2.38 -7.82 -3.65
C ALA A 278 -1.93 -8.45 -2.32
N PHE A 279 -0.65 -8.79 -2.21
CA PHE A 279 -0.08 -9.58 -1.13
C PHE A 279 1.33 -9.08 -0.73
N PRO A 280 1.71 -9.18 0.55
CA PRO A 280 0.83 -9.46 1.68
C PRO A 280 -0.12 -8.28 1.93
N SER A 281 -1.40 -8.53 2.19
CA SER A 281 -2.35 -7.51 2.69
C SER A 281 -2.58 -7.73 4.18
N GLN A 282 -2.37 -6.72 5.03
CA GLN A 282 -2.54 -6.84 6.48
C GLN A 282 -3.47 -5.76 7.05
N TRP A 283 -4.30 -6.15 8.02
CA TRP A 283 -5.19 -5.26 8.75
C TRP A 283 -4.75 -5.17 10.21
N ILE A 284 -3.99 -4.12 10.51
CA ILE A 284 -3.45 -3.82 11.83
C ILE A 284 -4.35 -2.78 12.49
N PHE A 285 -5.01 -3.14 13.58
CA PHE A 285 -5.96 -2.27 14.28
C PHE A 285 -5.29 -1.65 15.51
N SER A 286 -5.04 -0.35 15.47
CA SER A 286 -4.34 0.39 16.53
C SER A 286 -4.62 1.89 16.50
N ALA A 287 -4.15 2.59 17.54
CA ALA A 287 -4.17 4.05 17.59
C ALA A 287 -3.40 4.73 16.44
N SER A 288 -2.33 4.09 15.91
CA SER A 288 -1.55 4.65 14.80
C SER A 288 -2.12 4.36 13.41
N THR A 289 -3.03 3.38 13.30
CA THR A 289 -3.64 2.98 12.02
C THR A 289 -5.10 3.42 11.87
N VAL A 290 -5.82 3.75 12.96
CA VAL A 290 -7.26 4.07 12.93
C VAL A 290 -7.65 5.19 11.97
N GLY A 291 -6.78 6.19 11.77
CA GLY A 291 -7.00 7.27 10.81
C GLY A 291 -7.09 6.80 9.34
N GLN A 292 -6.55 5.62 9.02
CA GLN A 292 -6.53 5.08 7.65
C GLN A 292 -7.86 4.43 7.25
N TYR A 293 -8.69 4.01 8.21
CA TYR A 293 -9.86 3.17 7.93
C TYR A 293 -11.15 3.55 8.66
N ASN A 294 -11.13 4.38 9.71
CA ASN A 294 -12.34 4.71 10.50
C ASN A 294 -13.46 5.32 9.65
N SER A 295 -13.14 6.37 8.90
CA SER A 295 -14.11 7.09 8.07
C SER A 295 -14.58 6.25 6.89
N SER A 296 -13.67 5.54 6.21
CA SER A 296 -14.01 4.72 5.04
C SER A 296 -14.82 3.48 5.42
N TRP A 297 -14.58 2.88 6.59
CA TRP A 297 -15.39 1.77 7.08
C TRP A 297 -16.80 2.21 7.41
N SER A 298 -16.92 3.25 8.25
CA SER A 298 -18.22 3.73 8.73
C SER A 298 -19.07 4.27 7.57
N ALA A 299 -18.51 5.16 6.74
CA ALA A 299 -19.25 5.82 5.67
C ALA A 299 -19.34 5.02 4.35
N SER A 300 -18.26 4.35 3.93
CA SER A 300 -18.08 3.91 2.53
C SER A 300 -18.03 2.39 2.32
N ASN A 301 -18.35 1.58 3.34
CA ASN A 301 -18.25 0.11 3.30
C ASN A 301 -16.84 -0.42 2.99
N MET A 302 -15.81 0.36 3.32
CA MET A 302 -14.45 0.17 2.82
C MET A 302 -13.45 0.15 3.97
N LEU A 303 -13.00 -1.04 4.36
CA LEU A 303 -11.97 -1.24 5.38
C LEU A 303 -10.65 -1.61 4.66
N PRO A 304 -9.86 -0.61 4.23
CA PRO A 304 -8.59 -0.88 3.56
C PRO A 304 -7.62 -1.61 4.50
N SER A 305 -6.72 -2.38 3.92
CA SER A 305 -5.49 -2.80 4.59
C SER A 305 -4.75 -1.59 5.16
N THR A 306 -4.01 -1.81 6.24
CA THR A 306 -3.26 -0.76 6.94
C THR A 306 -1.75 -0.93 6.83
N SER A 307 -1.32 -2.04 6.20
CA SER A 307 0.07 -2.45 6.01
C SER A 307 0.13 -3.42 4.82
N GLY A 308 1.24 -3.35 4.09
CA GLY A 308 1.46 -4.16 2.89
C GLY A 308 0.70 -3.64 1.66
N SER A 309 -0.08 -4.54 1.05
CA SER A 309 -0.74 -4.41 -0.24
C SER A 309 -2.18 -3.90 -0.15
N SER A 310 -2.77 -3.55 -1.30
CA SER A 310 -3.99 -2.76 -1.45
C SER A 310 -5.34 -3.46 -1.20
N GLY A 311 -5.32 -4.66 -0.61
CA GLY A 311 -6.53 -5.39 -0.26
C GLY A 311 -7.49 -4.58 0.61
N TYR A 312 -8.79 -4.83 0.49
CA TYR A 312 -9.79 -4.23 1.35
C TYR A 312 -10.85 -5.24 1.79
N ILE A 313 -11.50 -4.93 2.92
CA ILE A 313 -12.64 -5.66 3.44
C ILE A 313 -13.89 -4.79 3.28
N SER A 314 -15.00 -5.43 2.92
CA SER A 314 -16.35 -4.84 2.85
C SER A 314 -17.35 -5.80 3.51
N VAL A 315 -18.58 -5.36 3.75
CA VAL A 315 -19.69 -6.26 4.14
C VAL A 315 -20.79 -6.23 3.08
N VAL A 316 -21.35 -7.40 2.80
CA VAL A 316 -22.35 -7.62 1.75
C VAL A 316 -23.54 -8.37 2.33
N ARG A 317 -24.75 -7.92 2.00
CA ARG A 317 -26.00 -8.59 2.40
C ARG A 317 -26.21 -9.86 1.58
N GLY A 318 -26.75 -10.89 2.20
CA GLY A 318 -27.38 -12.00 1.47
C GLY A 318 -28.58 -11.49 0.66
N GLU A 319 -28.91 -12.15 -0.44
CA GLU A 319 -29.96 -11.71 -1.39
C GLU A 319 -31.31 -11.44 -0.72
N ALA A 320 -31.66 -12.22 0.31
CA ALA A 320 -32.88 -12.05 1.11
C ALA A 320 -32.96 -10.72 1.89
N ASN A 321 -31.81 -10.06 2.15
CA ASN A 321 -31.67 -8.94 3.09
C ASN A 321 -31.21 -7.63 2.43
N VAL A 322 -31.10 -7.58 1.10
CA VAL A 322 -30.52 -6.45 0.33
C VAL A 322 -31.18 -5.10 0.64
N GLY A 323 -32.46 -5.08 1.02
CA GLY A 323 -33.22 -3.86 1.34
C GLY A 323 -32.85 -3.16 2.66
N ARG A 324 -31.88 -3.67 3.44
CA ARG A 324 -31.50 -3.09 4.74
C ARG A 324 -30.01 -2.83 4.84
N GLU A 325 -29.63 -1.58 5.10
CA GLU A 325 -28.22 -1.20 5.28
C GLU A 325 -27.59 -1.84 6.53
N PHE A 326 -26.26 -1.93 6.54
CA PHE A 326 -25.48 -2.34 7.70
C PHE A 326 -25.11 -1.14 8.57
N THR A 327 -25.22 -1.29 9.89
CA THR A 327 -24.57 -0.36 10.83
C THR A 327 -23.10 -0.76 11.01
N ARG A 328 -22.19 0.00 10.39
CA ARG A 328 -20.72 -0.19 10.52
C ARG A 328 -20.14 0.83 11.48
N THR A 329 -19.33 0.40 12.44
CA THR A 329 -18.67 1.31 13.40
C THR A 329 -17.23 0.88 13.69
N VAL A 330 -16.40 1.79 14.19
CA VAL A 330 -15.09 1.48 14.76
C VAL A 330 -15.05 1.87 16.24
N ASN A 331 -15.03 0.87 17.12
CA ASN A 331 -15.04 1.08 18.57
C ASN A 331 -13.73 0.58 19.21
N SER A 332 -12.99 1.47 19.87
CA SER A 332 -11.63 1.18 20.38
C SER A 332 -10.74 0.52 19.31
N TYR A 333 -10.67 1.14 18.13
CA TYR A 333 -9.95 0.66 16.94
C TYR A 333 -10.50 -0.62 16.28
N ARG A 334 -11.53 -1.27 16.82
CA ARG A 334 -12.12 -2.51 16.25
C ARG A 334 -13.19 -2.18 15.22
N PRO A 335 -13.03 -2.55 13.94
CA PRO A 335 -14.13 -2.51 12.97
C PRO A 335 -15.19 -3.53 13.34
N SER A 336 -16.44 -3.09 13.32
CA SER A 336 -17.62 -3.92 13.61
C SER A 336 -18.75 -3.62 12.65
N VAL A 337 -19.64 -4.60 12.51
CA VAL A 337 -20.88 -4.55 11.75
C VAL A 337 -21.99 -5.18 12.58
N SER A 338 -23.00 -4.39 12.95
CA SER A 338 -24.21 -4.91 13.59
C SER A 338 -25.22 -5.33 12.54
N THR A 339 -26.28 -6.04 12.96
CA THR A 339 -27.40 -6.52 12.14
C THR A 339 -27.05 -7.60 11.12
N MET A 340 -25.88 -8.25 11.18
CA MET A 340 -25.61 -9.41 10.31
C MET A 340 -26.56 -10.57 10.63
N VAL A 341 -27.09 -11.21 9.59
CA VAL A 341 -27.87 -12.45 9.69
C VAL A 341 -27.40 -13.46 8.63
N GLU A 342 -27.99 -14.65 8.63
CA GLU A 342 -27.68 -15.73 7.70
C GLU A 342 -27.67 -15.26 6.23
N GLY A 343 -26.62 -15.69 5.50
CA GLY A 343 -26.36 -15.28 4.13
C GLY A 343 -25.55 -13.98 3.99
N ASP A 344 -25.49 -13.11 5.01
CA ASP A 344 -24.61 -11.94 5.01
C ASP A 344 -23.14 -12.35 5.18
N TYR A 345 -22.21 -11.57 4.63
CA TYR A 345 -20.79 -11.89 4.70
C TYR A 345 -19.85 -10.69 4.78
N TRP A 346 -18.72 -10.90 5.46
CA TRP A 346 -17.51 -10.11 5.26
C TRP A 346 -16.84 -10.54 3.95
N LEU A 347 -16.46 -9.60 3.10
CA LEU A 347 -15.80 -9.85 1.81
C LEU A 347 -14.43 -9.18 1.77
N TYR A 348 -13.38 -10.00 1.72
CA TYR A 348 -12.02 -9.62 1.41
C TYR A 348 -11.86 -9.60 -0.11
N THR A 349 -11.42 -8.47 -0.65
CA THR A 349 -11.08 -8.31 -2.06
C THR A 349 -9.61 -7.88 -2.16
N LEU A 350 -8.80 -8.71 -2.81
CA LEU A 350 -7.36 -8.50 -3.01
C LEU A 350 -7.12 -8.31 -4.52
N PRO A 351 -6.96 -7.06 -5.01
CA PRO A 351 -6.88 -6.80 -6.45
C PRO A 351 -5.61 -7.40 -7.07
N VAL A 352 -5.76 -8.35 -8.00
CA VAL A 352 -4.65 -9.02 -8.71
C VAL A 352 -4.76 -8.75 -10.19
N ARG A 353 -3.64 -8.56 -10.90
CA ARG A 353 -3.65 -8.65 -12.37
C ARG A 353 -4.07 -10.07 -12.77
N ARG A 354 -3.34 -11.06 -12.25
CA ARG A 354 -3.53 -12.49 -12.46
C ARG A 354 -2.79 -13.28 -11.38
N LEU A 355 -3.37 -14.38 -10.92
CA LEU A 355 -2.67 -15.50 -10.29
C LEU A 355 -2.80 -16.72 -11.21
N GLU A 356 -1.76 -17.54 -11.31
CA GLU A 356 -1.81 -18.73 -12.16
C GLU A 356 -2.60 -19.86 -11.50
N ALA A 357 -3.18 -20.74 -12.32
CA ALA A 357 -3.82 -21.96 -11.85
C ALA A 357 -2.92 -22.75 -10.89
N GLY A 358 -3.49 -23.29 -9.82
CA GLY A 358 -2.75 -23.97 -8.76
C GLY A 358 -2.10 -23.04 -7.74
N THR A 359 -2.27 -21.71 -7.80
CA THR A 359 -1.74 -20.78 -6.79
C THR A 359 -2.40 -21.02 -5.43
N ALA A 360 -1.58 -21.03 -4.38
CA ALA A 360 -2.02 -21.06 -3.00
C ALA A 360 -1.98 -19.66 -2.36
N VAL A 361 -2.99 -19.36 -1.56
CA VAL A 361 -3.13 -18.13 -0.78
C VAL A 361 -3.40 -18.50 0.67
N GLU A 362 -2.63 -17.95 1.59
CA GLU A 362 -2.89 -18.02 3.01
C GLU A 362 -3.95 -16.98 3.40
N PHE A 363 -4.97 -17.41 4.14
CA PHE A 363 -6.03 -16.57 4.69
C PHE A 363 -6.10 -16.73 6.21
N ASP A 364 -5.56 -15.72 6.89
CA ASP A 364 -5.52 -15.62 8.33
C ASP A 364 -6.43 -14.49 8.81
N ALA A 365 -7.31 -14.77 9.78
CA ALA A 365 -8.18 -13.76 10.37
C ALA A 365 -8.57 -14.07 11.81
N THR A 366 -8.74 -13.03 12.62
CA THR A 366 -9.29 -13.12 13.96
C THR A 366 -10.70 -12.54 13.93
N MET A 367 -11.70 -13.30 14.39
CA MET A 367 -13.12 -12.91 14.32
C MET A 367 -13.80 -13.02 15.68
N ALA A 368 -14.64 -12.06 16.04
CA ALA A 368 -15.45 -12.12 17.25
C ALA A 368 -16.89 -11.65 16.99
N GLY A 369 -17.79 -12.00 17.89
CA GLY A 369 -19.21 -11.68 17.77
C GLY A 369 -19.86 -11.50 19.14
N GLU A 370 -20.82 -10.59 19.21
CA GLU A 370 -21.68 -10.33 20.37
C GLU A 370 -22.79 -11.38 20.50
N ALA A 371 -23.52 -11.33 21.62
CA ALA A 371 -24.50 -12.34 22.02
C ALA A 371 -25.52 -12.68 20.92
N ASN A 372 -26.04 -11.66 20.21
CA ASN A 372 -27.07 -11.82 19.18
C ASN A 372 -26.50 -11.82 17.75
N SER A 373 -25.17 -11.79 17.59
CA SER A 373 -24.52 -11.95 16.28
C SER A 373 -24.59 -13.40 15.79
N PRO A 374 -24.47 -13.68 14.47
CA PRO A 374 -24.46 -15.03 13.93
C PRO A 374 -23.41 -15.92 14.60
N LYS A 375 -23.80 -17.15 14.96
CA LYS A 375 -22.91 -18.10 15.67
C LYS A 375 -21.85 -18.70 14.77
N TYR A 376 -22.24 -19.10 13.56
CA TYR A 376 -21.44 -19.92 12.66
C TYR A 376 -21.14 -19.17 11.37
N PHE A 377 -19.91 -19.33 10.89
CA PHE A 377 -19.46 -18.74 9.64
C PHE A 377 -18.68 -19.76 8.82
N ILE A 378 -18.93 -19.76 7.52
CA ILE A 378 -18.15 -20.50 6.53
C ILE A 378 -17.20 -19.54 5.80
N VAL A 379 -15.96 -19.98 5.60
CA VAL A 379 -14.99 -19.30 4.74
C VAL A 379 -15.11 -19.89 3.34
N GLU A 380 -15.33 -19.03 2.37
CA GLU A 380 -15.44 -19.40 0.95
C GLU A 380 -14.52 -18.51 0.11
N TYR A 381 -14.01 -19.07 -0.98
CA TYR A 381 -13.19 -18.37 -1.97
C TYR A 381 -13.79 -18.51 -3.37
N LEU A 382 -13.64 -17.49 -4.21
CA LEU A 382 -14.17 -17.49 -5.57
C LEU A 382 -13.13 -18.08 -6.55
N ASP A 383 -13.41 -19.25 -7.09
CA ASP A 383 -12.50 -20.01 -7.97
C ASP A 383 -13.29 -20.54 -9.18
N GLY A 384 -12.88 -20.18 -10.40
CA GLY A 384 -13.64 -20.50 -11.62
C GLY A 384 -15.05 -19.86 -11.68
N GLY A 385 -15.28 -18.77 -10.94
CA GLY A 385 -16.61 -18.14 -10.80
C GLY A 385 -17.57 -18.85 -9.83
N VAL A 386 -17.10 -19.88 -9.12
CA VAL A 386 -17.86 -20.63 -8.12
C VAL A 386 -17.28 -20.37 -6.73
N TRP A 387 -18.15 -20.14 -5.74
CA TRP A 387 -17.75 -20.08 -4.34
C TRP A 387 -17.47 -21.49 -3.82
N LYS A 388 -16.23 -21.75 -3.38
CA LYS A 388 -15.76 -23.04 -2.86
C LYS A 388 -15.27 -22.87 -1.42
N SER A 389 -15.25 -23.94 -0.63
CA SER A 389 -14.67 -23.99 0.72
C SER A 389 -13.60 -25.07 0.82
N VAL A 390 -12.72 -24.94 1.83
CA VAL A 390 -11.74 -25.99 2.17
C VAL A 390 -12.48 -27.08 2.95
N GLU A 391 -13.03 -28.08 2.26
CA GLU A 391 -13.92 -29.11 2.85
C GLU A 391 -13.32 -29.89 4.02
N GLU A 392 -12.00 -30.13 4.01
CA GLU A 392 -11.29 -30.84 5.07
C GLU A 392 -11.21 -30.07 6.40
N ASP A 393 -11.43 -28.76 6.35
CA ASP A 393 -11.43 -27.86 7.51
C ASP A 393 -12.85 -27.61 8.05
N LEU A 394 -13.91 -28.02 7.33
CA LEU A 394 -15.29 -27.72 7.72
C LEU A 394 -15.76 -28.61 8.87
N LEU A 395 -16.16 -27.94 9.94
CA LEU A 395 -16.83 -28.50 11.10
C LEU A 395 -18.35 -28.56 10.87
N THR A 396 -19.05 -29.23 11.79
CA THR A 396 -20.50 -29.45 11.72
C THR A 396 -21.12 -29.02 13.04
N ALA A 397 -22.22 -28.24 13.01
CA ALA A 397 -22.85 -27.73 14.22
C ALA A 397 -23.46 -28.87 15.06
N PRO A 398 -23.24 -28.92 16.38
CA PRO A 398 -23.78 -29.98 17.23
C PRO A 398 -25.30 -29.87 17.41
N GLU A 399 -25.90 -28.69 17.20
CA GLU A 399 -27.35 -28.50 17.31
C GLU A 399 -28.11 -28.86 16.01
N ASP A 400 -27.46 -28.73 14.85
CA ASP A 400 -28.02 -29.08 13.53
C ASP A 400 -26.88 -29.56 12.60
N PRO A 401 -26.76 -30.88 12.36
CA PRO A 401 -25.72 -31.43 11.52
C PRO A 401 -25.75 -31.04 10.04
N SER A 402 -26.78 -30.33 9.56
CA SER A 402 -26.79 -29.77 8.21
C SER A 402 -25.93 -28.50 8.09
N ILE A 403 -25.65 -27.81 9.20
CA ILE A 403 -24.87 -26.58 9.22
C ILE A 403 -23.37 -26.92 9.24
N ARG A 404 -22.71 -26.69 8.11
CA ARG A 404 -21.26 -26.78 7.93
C ARG A 404 -20.61 -25.41 8.14
N TYR A 405 -19.51 -25.32 8.88
CA TYR A 405 -18.87 -24.05 9.22
C TYR A 405 -17.34 -24.15 9.34
N SER A 406 -16.62 -23.05 9.08
CA SER A 406 -15.17 -22.94 9.25
C SER A 406 -14.79 -22.43 10.64
N TYR A 407 -15.58 -21.49 11.20
CA TYR A 407 -15.40 -21.00 12.57
C TYR A 407 -16.72 -20.63 13.24
N LYS A 408 -16.69 -20.47 14.57
CA LYS A 408 -17.82 -19.99 15.37
C LYS A 408 -17.43 -18.83 16.27
N CYS A 409 -18.38 -17.93 16.54
CA CYS A 409 -18.22 -16.83 17.49
C CYS A 409 -18.72 -17.23 18.89
N SER A 410 -18.18 -16.60 19.94
CA SER A 410 -18.43 -16.99 21.34
C SER A 410 -19.60 -16.27 21.99
N GLY A 411 -20.10 -15.19 21.38
CA GLY A 411 -21.07 -14.26 21.97
C GLY A 411 -20.45 -13.28 22.97
N VAL A 412 -19.17 -13.42 23.31
CA VAL A 412 -18.44 -12.56 24.24
C VAL A 412 -17.33 -11.85 23.47
N ALA A 413 -17.69 -10.73 22.85
CA ALA A 413 -16.82 -9.93 21.98
C ALA A 413 -15.78 -9.08 22.75
N THR A 414 -16.04 -8.73 24.01
CA THR A 414 -15.20 -7.83 24.82
C THR A 414 -15.18 -8.23 26.31
N GLY A 415 -14.49 -7.47 27.17
CA GLY A 415 -14.38 -7.75 28.61
C GLY A 415 -13.38 -8.86 28.96
N THR A 416 -13.43 -9.37 30.19
CA THR A 416 -12.45 -10.38 30.71
C THR A 416 -12.64 -11.79 30.14
N ASN A 417 -13.89 -12.12 29.80
CA ASN A 417 -14.32 -13.47 29.40
C ASN A 417 -14.34 -13.68 27.88
N TYR A 418 -13.89 -12.68 27.10
CA TYR A 418 -13.90 -12.74 25.63
C TYR A 418 -13.20 -13.98 25.06
N GLN A 419 -13.76 -14.53 23.99
CA GLN A 419 -13.12 -15.54 23.14
C GLN A 419 -13.39 -15.17 21.69
N HIS A 420 -12.35 -15.11 20.87
CA HIS A 420 -12.45 -14.93 19.42
C HIS A 420 -12.09 -16.25 18.72
N ALA A 421 -12.58 -16.38 17.49
CA ALA A 421 -12.09 -17.39 16.56
C ALA A 421 -10.75 -16.95 15.96
N SER A 422 -9.88 -17.92 15.71
CA SER A 422 -8.68 -17.78 14.89
C SER A 422 -8.86 -18.64 13.64
N ILE A 423 -8.77 -18.00 12.48
CA ILE A 423 -8.88 -18.59 11.15
C ILE A 423 -7.46 -18.61 10.59
N MET A 424 -7.03 -19.75 10.07
CA MET A 424 -5.69 -19.99 9.52
C MET A 424 -5.78 -20.96 8.34
N GLN A 425 -6.40 -20.54 7.24
CA GLN A 425 -6.78 -21.42 6.13
C GLN A 425 -5.97 -21.16 4.87
N THR A 426 -5.36 -22.23 4.37
CA THR A 426 -4.60 -22.19 3.12
C THR A 426 -5.50 -22.63 1.98
N ILE A 427 -5.79 -21.71 1.06
CA ILE A 427 -6.67 -21.89 -0.08
C ILE A 427 -5.80 -22.20 -1.30
N ARG A 428 -6.17 -23.18 -2.13
CA ARG A 428 -5.56 -23.38 -3.45
C ARG A 428 -6.59 -23.19 -4.55
N PHE A 429 -6.31 -22.26 -5.46
CA PHE A 429 -7.14 -21.98 -6.63
C PHE A 429 -6.87 -23.04 -7.70
N THR A 430 -7.94 -23.60 -8.26
CA THR A 430 -7.85 -24.58 -9.35
C THR A 430 -7.68 -23.85 -10.68
N ASP A 431 -8.39 -22.74 -10.83
CA ASP A 431 -8.43 -21.90 -12.02
C ASP A 431 -7.50 -20.68 -11.84
N PRO A 432 -7.04 -20.03 -12.92
CA PRO A 432 -6.33 -18.75 -12.80
C PRO A 432 -7.30 -17.66 -12.31
N VAL A 433 -6.83 -16.78 -11.43
CA VAL A 433 -7.64 -15.70 -10.85
C VAL A 433 -7.23 -14.37 -11.46
N GLU A 434 -8.13 -13.69 -12.18
CA GLU A 434 -7.88 -12.37 -12.79
C GLU A 434 -8.75 -11.29 -12.13
N GLY A 435 -8.23 -10.06 -12.06
CA GLY A 435 -8.92 -8.91 -11.45
C GLY A 435 -8.84 -8.83 -9.92
N ALA A 436 -9.31 -9.86 -9.20
CA ALA A 436 -9.21 -9.92 -7.74
C ALA A 436 -9.31 -11.35 -7.19
N VAL A 437 -8.51 -11.67 -6.18
CA VAL A 437 -8.84 -12.77 -5.25
C VAL A 437 -9.95 -12.29 -4.34
N GLN A 438 -11.02 -13.08 -4.25
CA GLN A 438 -12.15 -12.82 -3.36
C GLN A 438 -12.33 -13.96 -2.37
N ILE A 439 -12.34 -13.62 -1.08
CA ILE A 439 -12.54 -14.54 0.03
C ILE A 439 -13.62 -13.94 0.92
N ARG A 440 -14.62 -14.73 1.32
CA ARG A 440 -15.72 -14.27 2.17
C ARG A 440 -15.88 -15.13 3.42
N CYS A 441 -16.23 -14.47 4.53
CA CYS A 441 -16.69 -15.13 5.75
C CYS A 441 -18.22 -14.93 5.84
N ARG A 442 -18.98 -15.95 5.44
CA ARG A 442 -20.45 -15.89 5.33
C ARG A 442 -21.14 -16.52 6.53
N ALA A 443 -22.10 -15.82 7.09
CA ALA A 443 -22.95 -16.32 8.17
C ALA A 443 -23.82 -17.49 7.68
N VAL A 444 -23.86 -18.57 8.45
CA VAL A 444 -24.58 -19.82 8.13
C VAL A 444 -25.41 -20.31 9.31
N GLY A 445 -26.60 -20.80 9.02
CA GLY A 445 -27.58 -21.21 10.01
C GLY A 445 -28.27 -20.05 10.73
N PRO A 446 -29.45 -20.31 11.34
CA PRO A 446 -30.29 -19.26 11.93
C PRO A 446 -29.88 -18.85 13.35
N TYR A 447 -28.80 -19.43 13.90
CA TYR A 447 -28.45 -19.33 15.32
C TYR A 447 -27.63 -18.09 15.66
N THR A 448 -27.99 -17.39 16.73
CA THR A 448 -27.11 -16.42 17.41
C THR A 448 -26.05 -17.13 18.24
N CYS A 449 -25.00 -16.42 18.63
CA CYS A 449 -23.96 -16.96 19.53
C CYS A 449 -24.52 -17.54 20.84
N THR A 450 -25.60 -16.96 21.37
CA THR A 450 -26.33 -17.46 22.56
C THR A 450 -27.26 -18.64 22.29
N GLY A 451 -27.43 -19.07 21.04
CA GLY A 451 -28.32 -20.15 20.62
C GLY A 451 -29.76 -19.75 20.33
N GLY A 452 -30.08 -18.45 20.35
CA GLY A 452 -31.37 -17.92 19.90
C GLY A 452 -31.48 -17.84 18.38
N THR A 453 -32.62 -17.36 17.87
CA THR A 453 -32.79 -17.04 16.45
C THR A 453 -32.23 -15.65 16.14
N GLN A 454 -31.54 -15.50 15.02
CA GLN A 454 -31.02 -14.22 14.57
C GLN A 454 -32.16 -13.23 14.24
N ASP A 455 -32.01 -11.99 14.69
CA ASP A 455 -32.86 -10.87 14.31
C ASP A 455 -31.97 -9.76 13.73
N ILE A 456 -32.26 -9.37 12.49
CA ILE A 456 -31.63 -8.27 11.77
C ILE A 456 -31.85 -6.90 12.46
N SER A 457 -32.67 -6.84 13.52
CA SER A 457 -33.00 -5.67 14.32
C SER A 457 -32.39 -5.67 15.72
N ALA A 458 -31.62 -6.67 16.11
CA ALA A 458 -31.04 -6.77 17.45
C ALA A 458 -29.87 -5.77 17.66
N ASP A 459 -29.88 -5.07 18.79
CA ASP A 459 -28.89 -4.02 19.09
C ASP A 459 -27.50 -4.58 19.51
N ASP A 460 -27.44 -5.72 20.21
CA ASP A 460 -26.19 -6.42 20.61
C ASP A 460 -25.80 -7.54 19.61
N SER A 461 -25.80 -7.21 18.31
CA SER A 461 -25.62 -8.15 17.20
C SER A 461 -24.30 -8.00 16.43
N ALA A 462 -23.32 -7.26 16.96
CA ALA A 462 -22.11 -6.96 16.20
C ALA A 462 -21.25 -8.19 15.94
N SER A 463 -20.94 -8.44 14.66
CA SER A 463 -19.73 -9.15 14.24
C SER A 463 -18.59 -8.14 14.19
N GLN A 464 -17.38 -8.52 14.59
CA GLN A 464 -16.23 -7.60 14.65
C GLN A 464 -14.90 -8.28 14.34
N LEU A 465 -13.98 -7.47 13.82
CA LEU A 465 -12.56 -7.75 13.70
C LEU A 465 -11.85 -7.16 14.94
N PRO A 466 -11.50 -7.97 15.95
CA PRO A 466 -10.88 -7.46 17.16
C PRO A 466 -9.43 -7.00 16.92
N GLN A 467 -9.04 -5.95 17.64
CA GLN A 467 -7.64 -5.61 17.86
C GLN A 467 -7.02 -6.71 18.72
N PHE A 468 -6.34 -7.66 18.07
CA PHE A 468 -5.69 -8.76 18.74
C PHE A 468 -4.30 -8.96 18.18
N GLY A 469 -3.26 -8.89 19.03
CA GLY A 469 -1.87 -9.01 18.57
C GLY A 469 -1.44 -7.96 17.54
N PHE A 470 -2.08 -6.80 17.57
CA PHE A 470 -2.09 -5.74 16.56
C PHE A 470 -2.86 -6.08 15.27
N SER A 471 -2.85 -7.30 14.76
CA SER A 471 -3.46 -7.64 13.46
C SER A 471 -4.77 -8.42 13.57
N GLY A 472 -5.85 -7.90 12.97
CA GLY A 472 -7.10 -8.64 12.84
C GLY A 472 -7.14 -9.57 11.62
N SER A 473 -6.35 -9.33 10.57
CA SER A 473 -6.26 -10.24 9.41
C SER A 473 -4.94 -10.10 8.64
N TYR A 474 -4.56 -11.16 7.94
CA TYR A 474 -3.42 -11.26 7.03
C TYR A 474 -3.78 -12.16 5.84
N VAL A 475 -3.43 -11.73 4.62
CA VAL A 475 -3.61 -12.54 3.41
C VAL A 475 -2.32 -12.48 2.60
N GLN A 476 -1.77 -13.64 2.26
CA GLN A 476 -0.46 -13.76 1.60
C GLN A 476 -0.51 -14.76 0.44
N ASN A 477 0.20 -14.47 -0.64
CA ASN A 477 0.37 -15.39 -1.76
C ASN A 477 1.55 -16.33 -1.48
N LEU A 478 1.27 -17.64 -1.46
CA LEU A 478 2.25 -18.70 -1.25
C LEU A 478 2.75 -19.32 -2.58
N GLY A 479 2.27 -18.80 -3.72
CA GLY A 479 2.68 -19.22 -5.06
C GLY A 479 2.10 -20.57 -5.49
N THR A 480 2.58 -21.08 -6.62
CA THR A 480 2.12 -22.35 -7.22
C THR A 480 2.81 -23.59 -6.64
N ALA A 481 3.89 -23.42 -5.86
CA ALA A 481 4.66 -24.51 -5.26
C ALA A 481 3.74 -25.52 -4.54
N VAL A 482 4.06 -26.80 -4.66
CA VAL A 482 3.35 -27.89 -3.97
C VAL A 482 4.28 -28.45 -2.90
N PRO A 483 3.97 -28.26 -1.61
CA PRO A 483 4.74 -28.85 -0.52
C PRO A 483 4.85 -30.37 -0.62
N GLY A 484 6.00 -30.91 -0.20
CA GLY A 484 6.31 -32.35 -0.24
C GLY A 484 5.60 -33.18 0.83
N ASP A 485 5.22 -32.56 1.95
CA ASP A 485 4.41 -33.17 3.00
C ASP A 485 3.41 -32.20 3.63
N THR A 486 2.56 -32.73 4.52
CA THR A 486 1.57 -31.97 5.28
C THR A 486 1.58 -32.43 6.74
N LYS A 487 1.55 -31.48 7.67
CA LYS A 487 1.39 -31.71 9.12
C LYS A 487 0.20 -30.96 9.68
N LYS A 488 -0.58 -31.62 10.53
CA LYS A 488 -1.64 -30.99 11.33
C LYS A 488 -1.06 -30.49 12.64
N VAL A 489 -1.19 -29.19 12.91
CA VAL A 489 -0.59 -28.54 14.08
C VAL A 489 -1.65 -27.84 14.91
N LEU A 490 -1.68 -28.12 16.21
CA LEU A 490 -2.47 -27.39 17.19
C LEU A 490 -1.63 -26.29 17.86
N CYS A 491 -2.16 -25.08 17.98
CA CYS A 491 -1.52 -23.98 18.70
C CYS A 491 -2.43 -23.45 19.81
N LEU A 492 -2.02 -23.60 21.08
CA LEU A 492 -2.75 -23.10 22.25
C LEU A 492 -1.87 -22.17 23.10
N GLY A 493 -2.32 -20.94 23.33
CA GLY A 493 -1.51 -19.97 24.07
C GLY A 493 -2.19 -18.66 24.42
N ASN A 494 -1.37 -17.65 24.72
CA ASN A 494 -1.80 -16.31 25.11
C ASN A 494 -1.09 -15.24 24.28
N SER A 495 -0.88 -14.03 24.81
CA SER A 495 -0.26 -12.91 24.07
C SER A 495 1.11 -13.23 23.50
N PHE A 496 1.85 -14.15 24.11
CA PHE A 496 3.14 -14.62 23.61
C PHE A 496 3.00 -15.58 22.40
N SER A 497 1.79 -16.05 22.06
CA SER A 497 1.49 -16.79 20.83
C SER A 497 0.82 -15.94 19.75
N TYR A 498 0.14 -14.84 20.08
CA TYR A 498 -0.60 -14.04 19.09
C TYR A 498 -0.02 -12.64 18.78
N TYR A 499 0.78 -12.02 19.65
CA TYR A 499 1.37 -10.70 19.32
C TYR A 499 2.28 -10.80 18.09
N SER A 500 2.06 -9.93 17.10
CA SER A 500 2.80 -9.93 15.83
C SER A 500 2.72 -11.28 15.06
N ASN A 501 1.74 -12.13 15.38
CA ASN A 501 1.31 -13.34 14.67
C ASN A 501 2.39 -14.34 14.23
N PRO A 502 3.19 -14.89 15.18
CA PRO A 502 4.22 -15.89 14.86
C PRO A 502 3.68 -17.18 14.22
N ALA A 503 2.41 -17.52 14.43
CA ALA A 503 1.78 -18.68 13.79
C ALA A 503 1.60 -18.50 12.27
N TRP A 504 1.27 -17.29 11.81
CA TRP A 504 1.14 -16.97 10.38
C TRP A 504 2.51 -17.01 9.70
N MET A 505 3.52 -16.42 10.35
CA MET A 505 4.92 -16.48 9.92
C MET A 505 5.44 -17.93 9.85
N LEU A 506 5.07 -18.79 10.81
CA LEU A 506 5.45 -20.21 10.80
C LEU A 506 4.88 -20.96 9.59
N LYS A 507 3.63 -20.66 9.17
CA LYS A 507 3.03 -21.23 7.95
C LYS A 507 3.76 -20.78 6.69
N GLU A 508 4.08 -19.49 6.60
CA GLU A 508 4.77 -18.90 5.44
C GLU A 508 6.22 -19.41 5.31
N ILE A 509 6.95 -19.51 6.42
CA ILE A 509 8.29 -20.13 6.47
C ILE A 509 8.21 -21.59 6.04
N ALA A 510 7.36 -22.40 6.67
CA ALA A 510 7.26 -23.82 6.37
C ALA A 510 6.90 -24.07 4.89
N TRP A 511 5.97 -23.28 4.34
CA TRP A 511 5.59 -23.41 2.93
C TRP A 511 6.74 -23.10 1.97
N ASN A 512 7.51 -22.05 2.24
CA ASN A 512 8.66 -21.66 1.42
C ASN A 512 9.76 -22.74 1.43
N GLU A 513 9.97 -23.39 2.57
CA GLU A 513 10.87 -24.54 2.73
C GLU A 513 10.29 -25.87 2.17
N GLY A 514 9.05 -25.85 1.66
CA GLY A 514 8.43 -27.00 0.98
C GLY A 514 7.54 -27.89 1.85
N HIS A 515 7.06 -27.40 3.00
CA HIS A 515 6.20 -28.14 3.94
C HIS A 515 4.84 -27.45 4.17
N TYR A 516 3.73 -28.20 4.16
CA TYR A 516 2.41 -27.64 4.46
C TYR A 516 2.04 -27.83 5.94
N LEU A 517 1.77 -26.73 6.65
CA LEU A 517 1.20 -26.76 7.99
C LEU A 517 -0.30 -26.43 7.97
N ASN A 518 -1.16 -27.43 8.16
CA ASN A 518 -2.57 -27.18 8.48
C ASN A 518 -2.66 -26.86 9.99
N VAL A 519 -2.64 -25.56 10.32
CA VAL A 519 -2.65 -25.06 11.70
C VAL A 519 -4.10 -24.80 12.14
N LYS A 520 -4.44 -25.26 13.35
CA LYS A 520 -5.63 -24.88 14.10
C LYS A 520 -5.20 -24.34 15.47
N GLY A 521 -5.97 -23.45 16.07
CA GLY A 521 -5.57 -22.92 17.38
C GLY A 521 -6.60 -22.04 18.06
N HIS A 522 -6.34 -21.80 19.34
CA HIS A 522 -7.02 -20.77 20.12
C HIS A 522 -6.02 -20.05 21.01
N PHE A 523 -6.12 -18.72 21.00
CA PHE A 523 -5.26 -17.86 21.79
C PHE A 523 -6.12 -16.93 22.63
N LYS A 524 -5.79 -16.74 23.91
CA LYS A 524 -6.52 -15.78 24.75
C LYS A 524 -5.54 -15.06 25.68
N GLY A 525 -5.69 -13.74 25.80
CA GLY A 525 -4.80 -12.94 26.63
C GLY A 525 -4.69 -13.45 28.07
N SER A 526 -3.49 -13.40 28.64
CA SER A 526 -3.17 -13.72 30.04
C SER A 526 -3.41 -15.16 30.52
N GLN A 527 -3.79 -16.12 29.66
CA GLN A 527 -4.12 -17.47 30.13
C GLN A 527 -2.90 -18.28 30.58
N ASN A 528 -3.02 -18.99 31.70
CA ASN A 528 -2.17 -20.12 32.07
C ASN A 528 -2.80 -21.46 31.66
N PHE A 529 -2.05 -22.57 31.74
CA PHE A 529 -2.54 -23.90 31.38
C PHE A 529 -3.80 -24.35 32.16
N GLY A 530 -3.90 -24.01 33.45
CA GLY A 530 -5.09 -24.33 34.25
C GLY A 530 -6.35 -23.61 33.75
N GLN A 531 -6.19 -22.39 33.22
CA GLN A 531 -7.28 -21.63 32.60
C GLN A 531 -7.60 -22.15 31.19
N GLN A 532 -6.59 -22.48 30.38
CA GLN A 532 -6.75 -23.07 29.04
C GLN A 532 -7.60 -24.35 29.08
N LEU A 533 -7.42 -25.20 30.09
CA LEU A 533 -8.21 -26.42 30.29
C LEU A 533 -9.72 -26.18 30.40
N GLY A 534 -10.11 -25.00 30.91
CA GLY A 534 -11.52 -24.58 31.09
C GLY A 534 -12.09 -23.70 29.98
N LEU A 535 -11.32 -23.35 28.94
CA LEU A 535 -11.83 -22.61 27.79
C LEU A 535 -12.56 -23.53 26.81
N SER A 536 -13.74 -23.09 26.37
CA SER A 536 -14.52 -23.82 25.37
C SER A 536 -13.79 -23.88 24.04
N PHE A 537 -13.23 -22.78 23.55
CA PHE A 537 -12.58 -22.75 22.23
C PHE A 537 -11.26 -23.53 22.20
N SER A 538 -10.53 -23.59 23.31
CA SER A 538 -9.37 -24.49 23.45
C SER A 538 -9.80 -25.96 23.44
N THR A 539 -10.97 -26.28 24.01
CA THR A 539 -11.54 -27.63 23.96
C THR A 539 -12.02 -27.98 22.55
N ASP A 540 -12.73 -27.07 21.88
CA ASP A 540 -13.16 -27.21 20.49
C ASP A 540 -11.97 -27.51 19.56
N ALA A 541 -10.88 -26.73 19.69
CA ALA A 541 -9.67 -26.91 18.90
C ALA A 541 -8.97 -28.26 19.17
N ILE A 542 -8.91 -28.71 20.44
CA ILE A 542 -8.39 -30.05 20.79
C ILE A 542 -9.26 -31.15 20.18
N ASP A 543 -10.58 -30.99 20.23
CA ASP A 543 -11.55 -32.01 19.86
C ASP A 543 -11.64 -32.31 18.36
N ILE A 544 -11.11 -31.43 17.49
CA ILE A 544 -10.85 -31.69 16.07
C ILE A 544 -9.96 -32.94 15.89
N GLY A 545 -8.96 -33.10 16.76
CA GLY A 545 -8.07 -34.26 16.79
C GLY A 545 -7.19 -34.47 15.56
N GLY A 546 -6.47 -35.59 15.53
CA GLY A 546 -5.61 -35.98 14.41
C GLY A 546 -4.37 -35.09 14.20
N TYR A 547 -3.88 -34.42 15.24
CA TYR A 547 -2.68 -33.58 15.16
C TYR A 547 -1.39 -34.39 15.18
N ASP A 548 -0.42 -34.00 14.36
CA ASP A 548 0.97 -34.47 14.41
C ASP A 548 1.75 -33.77 15.54
N TYR A 549 1.52 -32.46 15.70
CA TYR A 549 2.22 -31.61 16.66
C TYR A 549 1.25 -30.69 17.40
N ALA A 550 1.59 -30.31 18.63
CA ALA A 550 0.83 -29.31 19.37
C ALA A 550 1.76 -28.37 20.16
N PHE A 551 1.81 -27.10 19.79
CA PHE A 551 2.47 -26.05 20.58
C PHE A 551 1.55 -25.61 21.72
N ILE A 552 2.04 -25.75 22.96
CA ILE A 552 1.36 -25.27 24.17
C ILE A 552 2.23 -24.22 24.88
N GLN A 553 1.61 -23.11 25.26
CA GLN A 553 2.28 -21.94 25.83
C GLN A 553 1.62 -21.50 27.16
N ASP A 554 2.35 -21.60 28.28
CA ASP A 554 1.85 -21.20 29.61
C ASP A 554 1.99 -19.67 29.83
N GLN A 555 1.48 -19.15 30.94
CA GLN A 555 1.70 -17.76 31.33
C GLN A 555 3.22 -17.49 31.46
N SER A 556 3.68 -16.35 30.94
CA SER A 556 5.10 -16.05 30.66
C SER A 556 6.08 -16.05 31.84
N GLN A 557 5.61 -16.21 33.08
CA GLN A 557 6.42 -16.34 34.30
C GLN A 557 6.29 -17.73 34.93
N ASN A 558 5.25 -18.51 34.61
CA ASN A 558 4.98 -19.80 35.25
C ASN A 558 6.16 -20.79 35.17
N PRO A 559 6.85 -20.98 34.03
CA PRO A 559 8.01 -21.86 33.99
C PRO A 559 9.10 -21.38 34.97
N ALA A 560 9.41 -20.09 35.01
CA ALA A 560 10.37 -19.56 35.97
C ALA A 560 9.91 -19.66 37.43
N THR A 561 8.63 -19.41 37.73
CA THR A 561 8.05 -19.64 39.07
C THR A 561 8.19 -21.11 39.49
N TYR A 562 7.93 -22.05 38.58
CA TYR A 562 8.15 -23.47 38.84
C TYR A 562 9.63 -23.82 39.02
N GLY A 563 10.53 -23.23 38.23
CA GLY A 563 11.98 -23.39 38.35
C GLY A 563 12.56 -22.85 39.66
N ARG A 564 11.97 -21.79 40.23
CA ARG A 564 12.35 -21.21 41.53
C ARG A 564 11.72 -21.99 42.70
N ASP A 565 10.40 -22.14 42.69
CA ASP A 565 9.60 -22.52 43.87
C ASP A 565 9.04 -23.96 43.83
N GLY A 566 9.09 -24.63 42.68
CA GLY A 566 8.55 -25.99 42.53
C GLY A 566 7.02 -26.09 42.60
N THR A 567 6.29 -25.00 42.33
CA THR A 567 4.82 -24.91 42.42
C THR A 567 4.09 -26.01 41.63
N ALA A 568 3.66 -27.08 42.32
CA ALA A 568 3.21 -28.33 41.70
C ALA A 568 2.04 -28.18 40.69
N SER A 569 1.15 -27.21 40.91
CA SER A 569 0.01 -26.97 40.01
C SER A 569 0.42 -26.54 38.60
N ILE A 570 1.59 -25.90 38.42
CA ILE A 570 2.09 -25.47 37.11
C ILE A 570 2.42 -26.69 36.25
N ALA A 571 3.24 -27.60 36.77
CA ALA A 571 3.58 -28.84 36.07
C ALA A 571 2.36 -29.77 35.91
N ALA A 572 1.50 -29.88 36.92
CA ALA A 572 0.28 -30.69 36.83
C ALA A 572 -0.67 -30.19 35.72
N ASN A 573 -0.85 -28.88 35.58
CA ASN A 573 -1.68 -28.31 34.51
C ASN A 573 -1.05 -28.49 33.12
N CYS A 574 0.29 -28.42 33.01
CA CYS A 574 1.01 -28.75 31.77
C CYS A 574 0.74 -30.22 31.35
N THR A 575 0.90 -31.16 32.28
CA THR A 575 0.62 -32.59 32.05
C THR A 575 -0.84 -32.80 31.66
N ALA A 576 -1.79 -32.24 32.42
CA ALA A 576 -3.21 -32.39 32.13
C ALA A 576 -3.64 -31.82 30.76
N LEU A 577 -3.04 -30.71 30.30
CA LEU A 577 -3.31 -30.17 28.97
C LEU A 577 -2.69 -31.03 27.87
N ALA A 578 -1.45 -31.49 28.05
CA ALA A 578 -0.78 -32.39 27.11
C ALA A 578 -1.53 -33.72 26.97
N ASP A 579 -2.04 -34.28 28.07
CA ASP A 579 -2.80 -35.53 28.05
C ASP A 579 -4.21 -35.34 27.46
N LYS A 580 -4.86 -34.18 27.68
CA LYS A 580 -6.13 -33.83 27.00
C LYS A 580 -5.94 -33.76 25.48
N ILE A 581 -4.80 -33.25 24.99
CA ILE A 581 -4.45 -33.25 23.57
C ILE A 581 -4.22 -34.68 23.06
N ARG A 582 -3.40 -35.47 23.75
CA ARG A 582 -3.10 -36.87 23.36
C ARG A 582 -4.34 -37.76 23.36
N ALA A 583 -5.32 -37.51 24.24
CA ALA A 583 -6.60 -38.23 24.24
C ALA A 583 -7.41 -38.05 22.95
N LYS A 584 -7.18 -36.98 22.17
CA LYS A 584 -7.77 -36.74 20.84
C LYS A 584 -6.78 -36.91 19.68
N SER A 585 -5.48 -36.95 19.96
CA SER A 585 -4.40 -37.11 18.97
C SER A 585 -3.27 -37.96 19.55
N ALA A 586 -3.44 -39.29 19.58
CA ALA A 586 -2.56 -40.20 20.33
C ALA A 586 -1.08 -40.18 19.87
N SER A 587 -0.81 -39.89 18.60
CA SER A 587 0.53 -39.74 18.02
C SER A 587 1.15 -38.35 18.20
N CYS A 588 0.39 -37.37 18.71
CA CYS A 588 0.78 -35.96 18.73
C CYS A 588 2.03 -35.72 19.58
N LYS A 589 3.06 -35.14 18.97
CA LYS A 589 4.22 -34.60 19.68
C LYS A 589 3.83 -33.25 20.28
N VAL A 590 3.48 -33.24 21.56
CA VAL A 590 3.21 -32.00 22.31
C VAL A 590 4.52 -31.29 22.61
N ILE A 591 4.59 -29.99 22.34
CA ILE A 591 5.76 -29.12 22.43
C ILE A 591 5.45 -27.99 23.40
N LEU A 592 6.19 -27.90 24.50
CA LEU A 592 6.13 -26.76 25.42
C LEU A 592 6.95 -25.60 24.85
N GLU A 593 6.31 -24.47 24.56
CA GLU A 593 7.04 -23.25 24.21
C GLU A 593 7.74 -22.68 25.45
N GLN A 594 9.08 -22.77 25.50
CA GLN A 594 9.88 -22.03 26.49
C GLN A 594 9.89 -20.57 26.07
N THR A 595 8.96 -19.79 26.64
CA THR A 595 8.86 -18.34 26.39
C THR A 595 10.13 -17.59 26.79
N TRP A 596 10.29 -16.38 26.27
CA TRP A 596 11.38 -15.47 26.62
C TRP A 596 11.15 -14.72 27.92
N THR A 597 12.25 -14.15 28.42
CA THR A 597 12.32 -13.32 29.63
C THR A 597 12.21 -11.85 29.26
N PHE A 598 11.87 -11.01 30.24
CA PHE A 598 11.68 -9.57 30.08
C PHE A 598 12.06 -8.84 31.37
N SER A 599 12.26 -7.53 31.30
CA SER A 599 12.70 -6.73 32.45
C SER A 599 11.64 -6.68 33.56
N ALA A 600 12.10 -6.71 34.81
CA ALA A 600 11.25 -6.50 35.98
C ALA A 600 10.50 -5.17 35.86
N SER A 601 9.17 -5.24 35.86
CA SER A 601 8.30 -4.08 35.65
C SER A 601 6.94 -4.31 36.32
N SER A 602 5.99 -3.41 36.08
CA SER A 602 4.61 -3.54 36.58
C SER A 602 3.89 -4.82 36.12
N TYR A 603 4.40 -5.52 35.11
CA TYR A 603 3.87 -6.79 34.62
C TYR A 603 4.47 -8.04 35.30
N GLY A 604 5.30 -7.86 36.33
CA GLY A 604 6.10 -8.90 36.96
C GLY A 604 7.48 -9.04 36.33
N GLY A 605 8.03 -10.26 36.38
CA GLY A 605 9.42 -10.57 36.04
C GLY A 605 10.24 -11.00 37.27
N PHE A 606 11.50 -11.36 37.04
CA PHE A 606 12.47 -11.66 38.09
C PHE A 606 13.51 -10.53 38.16
N THR A 607 14.34 -10.52 39.21
CA THR A 607 15.27 -9.43 39.57
C THR A 607 16.08 -8.88 38.39
N ASP A 608 16.51 -9.78 37.51
CA ASP A 608 17.35 -9.52 36.36
C ASP A 608 17.12 -10.62 35.30
N PHE A 609 17.60 -10.37 34.08
CA PHE A 609 17.43 -11.30 32.95
C PHE A 609 18.05 -12.67 33.21
N ALA A 610 19.28 -12.73 33.74
CA ALA A 610 19.99 -13.99 33.95
C ALA A 610 19.32 -14.88 35.01
N THR A 611 18.83 -14.28 36.09
CA THR A 611 18.03 -14.96 37.12
C THR A 611 16.71 -15.48 36.54
N PHE A 612 16.03 -14.67 35.72
CA PHE A 612 14.81 -15.10 35.04
C PHE A 612 15.11 -16.29 34.12
N GLU A 613 16.16 -16.21 33.30
CA GLU A 613 16.52 -17.21 32.28
C GLU A 613 16.88 -18.56 32.91
N ASN A 614 17.72 -18.55 33.95
CA ASN A 614 18.09 -19.74 34.69
C ASN A 614 16.85 -20.46 35.24
N TYR A 615 15.94 -19.73 35.92
CA TYR A 615 14.71 -20.32 36.43
C TYR A 615 13.76 -20.77 35.31
N ASN A 616 13.63 -19.98 34.24
CA ASN A 616 12.77 -20.27 33.09
C ASN A 616 13.21 -21.55 32.38
N ALA A 617 14.50 -21.70 32.06
CA ALA A 617 15.06 -22.89 31.44
C ALA A 617 14.94 -24.13 32.35
N LYS A 618 15.31 -24.00 33.64
CA LYS A 618 15.18 -25.07 34.64
C LYS A 618 13.73 -25.54 34.77
N GLY A 619 12.79 -24.60 34.86
CA GLY A 619 11.37 -24.88 35.05
C GLY A 619 10.70 -25.45 33.81
N ALA A 620 10.94 -24.87 32.61
CA ALA A 620 10.43 -25.41 31.35
C ALA A 620 10.93 -26.86 31.14
N ARG A 621 12.22 -27.14 31.41
CA ARG A 621 12.77 -28.49 31.31
C ARG A 621 12.16 -29.47 32.33
N ALA A 622 11.84 -29.00 33.53
CA ALA A 622 11.17 -29.83 34.53
C ALA A 622 9.69 -30.09 34.20
N MET A 623 8.97 -29.07 33.70
CA MET A 623 7.59 -29.20 33.19
C MET A 623 7.52 -30.18 32.01
N ALA A 624 8.42 -30.03 31.03
CA ALA A 624 8.45 -30.88 29.84
C ALA A 624 8.74 -32.35 30.18
N LYS A 625 9.67 -32.61 31.12
CA LYS A 625 9.91 -33.96 31.65
C LYS A 625 8.68 -34.55 32.36
N ALA A 626 7.95 -33.75 33.13
CA ALA A 626 6.76 -34.21 33.85
C ALA A 626 5.56 -34.47 32.92
N ALA A 627 5.43 -33.70 31.85
CA ALA A 627 4.33 -33.79 30.88
C ALA A 627 4.67 -34.64 29.64
N GLY A 628 5.90 -35.15 29.51
CA GLY A 628 6.37 -35.91 28.34
C GLY A 628 6.38 -35.09 27.04
N THR A 629 6.66 -33.79 27.12
CA THR A 629 6.66 -32.88 25.96
C THR A 629 8.08 -32.63 25.46
N TRP A 630 8.20 -32.21 24.19
CA TRP A 630 9.39 -31.51 23.74
C TRP A 630 9.41 -30.08 24.28
N ILE A 631 10.49 -29.35 24.04
CA ILE A 631 10.65 -27.93 24.35
C ILE A 631 10.94 -27.19 23.04
N SER A 632 10.26 -26.07 22.79
CA SER A 632 10.68 -25.08 21.79
C SER A 632 11.50 -23.97 22.48
N PRO A 633 12.82 -23.87 22.25
CA PRO A 633 13.75 -23.05 23.06
C PRO A 633 13.77 -21.56 22.70
N ILE A 634 12.60 -20.96 22.46
CA ILE A 634 12.46 -19.57 21.99
C ILE A 634 13.15 -18.59 22.96
N GLY A 635 13.06 -18.82 24.28
CA GLY A 635 13.69 -17.98 25.28
C GLY A 635 15.22 -17.92 25.21
N GLU A 636 15.88 -19.00 24.76
CA GLU A 636 17.33 -19.02 24.57
C GLU A 636 17.75 -18.25 23.31
N ALA A 637 16.99 -18.39 22.22
CA ALA A 637 17.19 -17.57 21.02
C ALA A 637 17.01 -16.07 21.31
N PHE A 638 16.01 -15.70 22.12
CA PHE A 638 15.81 -14.31 22.56
C PHE A 638 17.00 -13.78 23.39
N ARG A 639 17.59 -14.60 24.26
CA ARG A 639 18.78 -14.25 25.05
C ARG A 639 19.96 -13.91 24.13
N ILE A 640 20.26 -14.79 23.17
CA ILE A 640 21.39 -14.64 22.24
C ILE A 640 21.27 -13.34 21.42
N VAL A 641 20.11 -13.04 20.84
CA VAL A 641 19.92 -11.81 20.06
C VAL A 641 20.01 -10.55 20.94
N ARG A 642 19.46 -10.58 22.16
CA ARG A 642 19.50 -9.44 23.10
C ARG A 642 20.92 -9.11 23.55
N GLU A 643 21.75 -10.13 23.77
CA GLU A 643 23.13 -9.97 24.23
C GLU A 643 24.13 -9.74 23.08
N GLY A 644 23.72 -10.06 21.84
CA GLY A 644 24.49 -9.80 20.63
C GLY A 644 24.49 -8.33 20.20
N SER A 645 25.41 -7.99 19.30
CA SER A 645 25.59 -6.65 18.73
C SER A 645 24.66 -6.31 17.55
N SER A 646 23.59 -7.10 17.34
CA SER A 646 22.70 -7.02 16.16
C SER A 646 21.89 -5.71 16.05
N GLY A 647 21.65 -5.04 17.19
CA GLY A 647 20.75 -3.89 17.27
C GLY A 647 19.26 -4.23 17.05
N ILE A 648 18.90 -5.52 16.97
CA ILE A 648 17.51 -5.95 16.73
C ILE A 648 16.72 -5.93 18.04
N ASN A 649 15.71 -5.06 18.11
CA ASN A 649 14.76 -5.08 19.21
C ASN A 649 13.69 -6.17 19.02
N LEU A 650 13.79 -7.24 19.79
CA LEU A 650 12.80 -8.33 19.83
C LEU A 650 11.51 -7.99 20.60
N TYR A 651 11.45 -6.88 21.32
CA TYR A 651 10.34 -6.53 22.20
C TYR A 651 9.46 -5.42 21.60
N HIS A 652 8.16 -5.52 21.84
CA HIS A 652 7.20 -4.45 21.61
C HIS A 652 7.46 -3.28 22.60
N THR A 653 6.78 -2.14 22.43
CA THR A 653 6.98 -0.93 23.26
C THR A 653 6.63 -1.10 24.75
N ASP A 654 6.04 -2.23 25.13
CA ASP A 654 5.80 -2.62 26.54
C ASP A 654 6.98 -3.38 27.17
N ASN A 655 8.07 -3.59 26.42
CA ASN A 655 9.28 -4.34 26.79
C ASN A 655 9.02 -5.79 27.25
N LYS A 656 7.87 -6.37 26.89
CA LYS A 656 7.44 -7.70 27.32
C LYS A 656 7.00 -8.60 26.17
N HIS A 657 6.05 -8.14 25.35
CA HIS A 657 5.58 -8.91 24.20
C HIS A 657 6.57 -8.82 23.04
N GLN A 658 6.47 -9.75 22.11
CA GLN A 658 7.32 -9.81 20.93
C GLN A 658 6.99 -8.70 19.92
N SER A 659 8.03 -8.06 19.38
CA SER A 659 7.95 -7.28 18.14
C SER A 659 7.77 -8.21 16.94
N VAL A 660 7.64 -7.66 15.72
CA VAL A 660 7.68 -8.46 14.48
C VAL A 660 8.97 -9.28 14.36
N TYR A 661 10.10 -8.76 14.81
CA TYR A 661 11.38 -9.49 14.85
C TYR A 661 11.36 -10.63 15.87
N GLY A 662 10.76 -10.41 17.05
CA GLY A 662 10.58 -11.46 18.06
C GLY A 662 9.62 -12.57 17.62
N ALA A 663 8.54 -12.22 16.92
CA ALA A 663 7.63 -13.20 16.34
C ALA A 663 8.28 -14.00 15.22
N TYR A 664 9.07 -13.35 14.36
CA TYR A 664 9.83 -14.00 13.30
C TYR A 664 10.85 -15.00 13.86
N LEU A 665 11.64 -14.59 14.86
CA LEU A 665 12.60 -15.48 15.53
C LEU A 665 11.90 -16.69 16.18
N LYS A 666 10.77 -16.46 16.85
CA LYS A 666 9.92 -17.53 17.40
C LYS A 666 9.45 -18.50 16.31
N ALA A 667 8.98 -17.99 15.18
CA ALA A 667 8.53 -18.82 14.06
C ALA A 667 9.69 -19.67 13.49
N CYS A 668 10.89 -19.10 13.36
CA CYS A 668 12.10 -19.82 12.96
C CYS A 668 12.45 -20.96 13.93
N VAL A 669 12.46 -20.69 15.24
CA VAL A 669 12.74 -21.72 16.26
C VAL A 669 11.68 -22.82 16.22
N ASN A 670 10.39 -22.47 16.13
CA ASN A 670 9.31 -23.44 16.03
C ASN A 670 9.43 -24.31 14.76
N TYR A 671 9.79 -23.73 13.61
CA TYR A 671 10.04 -24.47 12.37
C TYR A 671 11.13 -25.54 12.55
N LEU A 672 12.30 -25.16 13.09
CA LEU A 672 13.42 -26.08 13.31
C LEU A 672 13.11 -27.17 14.36
N VAL A 673 12.24 -26.89 15.32
CA VAL A 673 11.75 -27.90 16.28
C VAL A 673 10.93 -28.99 15.56
N LEU A 674 10.08 -28.60 14.59
CA LEU A 674 9.29 -29.54 13.79
C LEU A 674 10.18 -30.38 12.86
N TYR A 675 10.98 -29.72 12.02
CA TYR A 675 11.65 -30.35 10.87
C TYR A 675 13.11 -30.74 11.15
N GLY A 676 13.88 -29.88 11.81
CA GLY A 676 15.28 -30.17 12.16
C GLY A 676 16.28 -30.05 11.03
N GLU A 677 15.91 -29.38 9.95
CA GLU A 677 16.76 -29.11 8.80
C GLU A 677 17.10 -27.62 8.77
N ALA A 678 18.32 -27.28 8.34
CA ALA A 678 18.73 -25.89 8.14
C ALA A 678 17.87 -25.23 7.06
N PHE A 679 17.72 -23.90 7.12
CA PHE A 679 16.90 -23.19 6.15
C PHE A 679 17.52 -23.24 4.74
N GLY A 680 16.67 -23.25 3.72
CA GLY A 680 17.06 -23.27 2.32
C GLY A 680 17.74 -22.00 1.84
N SER A 681 17.98 -21.92 0.53
CA SER A 681 18.73 -20.82 -0.08
C SER A 681 17.94 -19.50 -0.23
N SER A 682 16.62 -19.51 -0.04
CA SER A 682 15.76 -18.32 -0.14
C SER A 682 14.56 -18.33 0.81
N PRO A 683 14.75 -18.48 2.14
CA PRO A 683 13.67 -18.65 3.11
C PRO A 683 12.76 -17.43 3.18
N ALA A 684 11.51 -17.61 3.58
CA ALA A 684 10.57 -16.49 3.73
C ALA A 684 11.04 -15.49 4.82
N ASP A 685 11.14 -14.22 4.46
CA ASP A 685 11.42 -13.11 5.38
C ASP A 685 10.15 -12.55 6.06
N CYS A 686 8.94 -13.03 5.68
CA CYS A 686 7.65 -12.68 6.29
C CYS A 686 7.40 -11.16 6.46
N GLY A 687 7.91 -10.34 5.54
CA GLY A 687 7.75 -8.88 5.55
C GLY A 687 8.68 -8.10 6.49
N ILE A 688 9.66 -8.73 7.15
CA ILE A 688 10.72 -8.00 7.88
C ILE A 688 11.96 -7.77 6.99
N GLU A 689 12.89 -6.94 7.45
CA GLU A 689 14.13 -6.64 6.72
C GLU A 689 15.00 -7.89 6.53
N ALA A 690 15.32 -8.23 5.28
CA ALA A 690 16.02 -9.46 4.89
C ALA A 690 17.36 -9.70 5.64
N SER A 691 18.13 -8.64 5.89
CA SER A 691 19.40 -8.70 6.64
C SER A 691 19.19 -9.22 8.08
N LYS A 692 18.10 -8.77 8.72
CA LYS A 692 17.70 -9.15 10.08
C LYS A 692 17.03 -10.51 10.08
N ALA A 693 16.20 -10.81 9.08
CA ALA A 693 15.61 -12.14 8.91
C ALA A 693 16.68 -13.24 8.81
N ALA A 694 17.72 -13.03 7.97
CA ALA A 694 18.84 -13.94 7.84
C ALA A 694 19.60 -14.14 9.16
N TYR A 695 19.89 -13.07 9.91
CA TYR A 695 20.52 -13.18 11.23
C TYR A 695 19.64 -13.92 12.25
N LEU A 696 18.33 -13.66 12.27
CA LEU A 696 17.41 -14.33 13.19
C LEU A 696 17.26 -15.84 12.85
N ARG A 697 17.27 -16.20 11.56
CA ARG A 697 17.35 -17.60 11.11
C ARG A 697 18.62 -18.27 11.64
N SER A 698 19.81 -17.64 11.46
CA SER A 698 21.07 -18.24 11.92
C SER A 698 21.13 -18.43 13.44
N VAL A 699 20.50 -17.53 14.23
CA VAL A 699 20.39 -17.72 15.69
C VAL A 699 19.43 -18.87 16.03
N ALA A 700 18.32 -19.03 15.30
CA ALA A 700 17.42 -20.16 15.49
C ALA A 700 18.12 -21.50 15.18
N GLU A 701 18.89 -21.56 14.09
CA GLU A 701 19.72 -22.73 13.72
C GLU A 701 20.75 -23.06 14.80
N GLN A 702 21.52 -22.06 15.25
CA GLN A 702 22.48 -22.20 16.34
C GLN A 702 21.85 -22.77 17.63
N VAL A 703 20.60 -22.39 17.94
CA VAL A 703 19.93 -22.83 19.17
C VAL A 703 19.37 -24.24 19.06
N VAL A 704 18.84 -24.65 17.90
CA VAL A 704 18.08 -25.92 17.78
C VAL A 704 18.91 -27.07 17.21
N LEU A 705 19.69 -26.83 16.16
CA LEU A 705 20.33 -27.91 15.38
C LEU A 705 21.53 -28.49 16.13
N GLY A 706 21.52 -29.80 16.35
CA GLY A 706 22.54 -30.50 17.15
C GLY A 706 22.29 -30.44 18.67
N HIS A 707 21.28 -29.70 19.10
CA HIS A 707 20.90 -29.50 20.51
C HIS A 707 19.58 -30.20 20.88
N GLU A 708 19.01 -31.02 20.00
CA GLU A 708 17.70 -31.70 20.18
C GLU A 708 17.53 -32.40 21.53
N ASN A 709 18.58 -33.11 21.98
CA ASN A 709 18.58 -33.87 23.24
C ASN A 709 18.48 -32.95 24.48
N GLU A 710 18.89 -31.69 24.38
CA GLU A 710 18.74 -30.72 25.46
C GLU A 710 17.27 -30.35 25.67
N TYR A 711 16.54 -30.25 24.56
CA TYR A 711 15.13 -29.85 24.44
C TYR A 711 14.15 -31.03 24.36
N LEU A 712 14.64 -32.26 24.57
CA LEU A 712 13.84 -33.49 24.58
C LEU A 712 13.17 -33.83 23.23
N ILE A 713 13.67 -33.27 22.13
CA ILE A 713 13.13 -33.47 20.78
C ILE A 713 13.48 -34.88 20.29
N GLN A 714 12.48 -35.61 19.78
CA GLN A 714 12.58 -37.00 19.33
C GLN A 714 11.70 -37.23 18.10
N ARG A 715 12.16 -36.73 16.95
CA ARG A 715 11.41 -36.71 15.68
C ARG A 715 10.99 -38.13 15.29
#